data_AF-K1XBE4-F1
#
_entry.id   AF-K1XBE4-F1
#
_cell.length_a   1.000
_cell.length_b   1.000
_cell.length_c   1.000
_cell.angle_alpha   90.00
_cell.angle_beta   90.00
_cell.angle_gamma   90.00
#
_symmetry.space_group_name_H-M   'P 1'
#
loop_
_entity.id
_entity.type
_entity.pdbx_description
1 polymer ?
#
loop_
_entity_poly.entity_id
_entity_poly.type
_entity_poly.pdbx_seq_one_letter_code
_entity_poly.pdbx_strand_id
1 'polypeptide(L)'
;MGISLQLVWLAWKRTFGRKEVTCELASTSTQEIEDGWEKARLVALAHSEESENDLLINERLGMAKQSKNLRRGHRTIPSPSASISVTSTSTHLKMDYDDSEAEPEFDTRNEAYEDRDTIKKSRQALGLTRNYVPTWTGRDAFRELFQNWMDGMIEAQGLDQGSIKIVFKKGDDEWVATAHPPGSEKMIGFIRFLEKKGTLELSNFGARLQRKALDLGVSSKRTKNNLAGTHGEGFKVASLVLVRKGYQVRYESSKAYWNFGLGGKDKSHLYCHISPMKDSQLTKRMLANTKQFYEKKPRGLISNIWEDVCVKIGKVYSKKGLAIDNATFMEWIKVSFVLCPPTRQFKTPDGDLVLDKPFGGRLYLKGLYIGGSASSKVLKFGYNLSSGQINRDRQILTNSSEEATSFARMWGHVIREGNQEALKEYTKMLLEDDEKHWADVNFAKDFITKPVAAQIWTHLLTLYPQRDVFFYRKQDNKDFHAIKKHLPKEPISLPTCVWDTLRKYHIVRTPEEYRHDLLHNAPGSSVEETPYSAGVKRALSAALALDERTKDLKVIFKQASKSGVELLLDENDLLISDTYLDFAASHRTISCYLWECAINPPDFPCDHIIVGLYETILHDLKKGGQPLLQKSFESNISLRQKLDVNLRQMPRIVELVPGKSTGELMVSWTDLESNMISRLHGLDMMYKATLHKRSICSDKQFDLIFQTEGATIDNMDFRDRRGVALCGCPFAIVSQKGNGVVFPGLDSNEEYFPMVSRYIDQAFYGVPPVAILPTAKDVADLKSEVNPAHIPIKAPADGHINLSGINAVEFAHRYFDEGIGFDITSNHTGDAQTGQVETKIIPEAGVQDIIKPLDLEVEKLKTHVKELSTTLQTQKRELNSTSQHLQSKEQELVLALETLENKEMELRQAKAESEAEVQRLLSLVEDLRGENQQLYENEADSKTETAELTTKIQNLHAEIELLRGDKLPTEVQNSEPESQQSRAQPEAHPVDGNPTDLQNQAQEVKQDTEITPALHTEIQGLKTSHNSLQAELAQIRNERKLMIGTLETLSNIMQGALRLPTRENMVPLLQNVLDIMQTMINSGPRVAPASKQVVAAIKRERQSDEGHPSRSNRLPKKQRTRTPIKHEASIDLTDSS
;
A
#
# COMPACT_ATOMS: atom_id res chain seq x y z
N MET A 1 16.73 32.24 17.66
CA MET A 1 16.57 33.45 16.82
C MET A 1 15.11 33.59 16.37
N GLY A 2 14.19 34.02 17.24
CA GLY A 2 12.73 33.95 16.95
C GLY A 2 12.00 35.29 16.78
N ILE A 3 12.54 36.40 17.29
CA ILE A 3 11.75 37.62 17.55
C ILE A 3 12.05 38.76 16.53
N SER A 4 13.22 38.78 15.90
CA SER A 4 13.63 39.88 15.01
C SER A 4 12.83 39.98 13.69
N LEU A 5 12.25 38.87 13.19
CA LEU A 5 11.61 38.84 11.87
C LEU A 5 10.27 39.60 11.81
N GLN A 6 9.50 39.63 12.89
CA GLN A 6 8.20 40.34 12.91
C GLN A 6 8.37 41.87 12.84
N LEU A 7 9.43 42.42 13.43
CA LEU A 7 9.73 43.86 13.39
C LEU A 7 10.15 44.31 11.98
N VAL A 8 10.94 43.51 11.27
CA VAL A 8 11.34 43.80 9.88
C VAL A 8 10.12 43.79 8.94
N TRP A 9 9.21 42.83 9.10
CA TRP A 9 7.98 42.77 8.29
C TRP A 9 7.03 43.95 8.53
N LEU A 10 6.89 44.39 9.79
CA LEU A 10 6.10 45.56 10.16
C LEU A 10 6.71 46.88 9.67
N ALA A 11 8.05 46.97 9.58
CA ALA A 11 8.72 48.11 8.95
C ALA A 11 8.47 48.14 7.44
N TRP A 12 8.72 47.03 6.73
CA TRP A 12 8.60 46.94 5.28
C TRP A 12 7.20 47.30 4.76
N LYS A 13 6.15 46.83 5.47
CA LYS A 13 4.74 47.10 5.13
C LYS A 13 4.30 48.56 5.35
N ARG A 14 5.11 49.39 6.03
CA ARG A 14 4.78 50.78 6.36
C ARG A 14 5.32 51.80 5.34
N THR A 15 6.28 51.41 4.49
CA THR A 15 7.04 52.34 3.64
C THR A 15 6.51 52.45 2.21
N PHE A 16 5.89 51.38 1.66
CA PHE A 16 5.50 51.31 0.23
C PHE A 16 4.00 51.05 0.03
N GLY A 17 3.16 51.87 0.66
CA GLY A 17 1.70 51.85 0.48
C GLY A 17 1.21 52.82 -0.60
N ARG A 18 0.68 52.27 -1.72
CA ARG A 18 -0.10 52.93 -2.79
C ARG A 18 0.63 53.94 -3.69
N LYS A 19 0.86 53.54 -4.95
CA LYS A 19 0.17 54.10 -6.14
C LYS A 19 0.39 53.21 -7.37
N GLU A 20 -0.51 53.30 -8.34
CA GLU A 20 -0.42 52.65 -9.66
C GLU A 20 0.26 53.59 -10.67
N VAL A 21 0.65 53.03 -11.84
CA VAL A 21 0.65 53.61 -13.22
C VAL A 21 1.90 53.24 -14.06
N THR A 22 1.65 52.45 -15.12
CA THR A 22 2.40 52.23 -16.40
C THR A 22 3.91 51.91 -16.44
N CYS A 23 4.29 51.16 -17.48
CA CYS A 23 5.66 50.90 -17.90
C CYS A 23 6.26 52.10 -18.65
N GLU A 24 7.59 52.32 -18.55
CA GLU A 24 8.51 52.08 -19.67
C GLU A 24 10.01 52.13 -19.27
N LEU A 25 10.86 51.79 -20.24
CA LEU A 25 12.29 51.44 -20.18
C LEU A 25 13.25 52.44 -19.47
N ALA A 26 14.15 51.92 -18.64
CA ALA A 26 15.54 52.36 -18.53
C ALA A 26 16.41 51.24 -17.90
N SER A 27 17.70 51.14 -18.28
CA SER A 27 18.59 50.03 -17.89
C SER A 27 19.88 50.49 -17.21
N THR A 28 20.16 49.99 -16.00
CA THR A 28 21.50 50.04 -15.39
C THR A 28 21.72 48.92 -14.36
N SER A 29 22.83 48.20 -14.52
CA SER A 29 23.61 47.46 -13.51
C SER A 29 22.86 46.79 -12.33
N THR A 30 22.58 45.50 -12.44
CA THR A 30 22.49 44.59 -11.27
C THR A 30 23.87 44.06 -10.83
N GLN A 31 24.87 44.13 -11.72
CA GLN A 31 26.20 43.55 -11.58
C GLN A 31 26.94 44.06 -10.33
N GLU A 32 26.90 45.37 -10.08
CA GLU A 32 27.63 46.03 -8.98
C GLU A 32 27.09 45.66 -7.58
N ILE A 33 25.84 45.17 -7.51
CA ILE A 33 25.25 44.68 -6.24
C ILE A 33 25.73 43.25 -5.98
N GLU A 34 25.74 42.39 -6.99
CA GLU A 34 26.22 40.99 -6.86
C GLU A 34 27.72 40.94 -6.53
N ASP A 35 28.56 41.74 -7.21
CA ASP A 35 30.00 41.87 -6.91
C ASP A 35 30.27 42.36 -5.46
N GLY A 36 29.35 43.17 -4.90
CA GLY A 36 29.41 43.62 -3.52
C GLY A 36 29.13 42.50 -2.51
N TRP A 37 28.12 41.66 -2.79
CA TRP A 37 27.78 40.51 -1.95
C TRP A 37 28.82 39.39 -2.01
N GLU A 38 29.38 39.10 -3.19
CA GLU A 38 30.40 38.05 -3.33
C GLU A 38 31.70 38.45 -2.59
N LYS A 39 32.09 39.73 -2.61
CA LYS A 39 33.19 40.25 -1.78
C LYS A 39 32.92 40.13 -0.28
N ALA A 40 31.73 40.53 0.18
CA ALA A 40 31.36 40.41 1.59
C ALA A 40 31.39 38.95 2.08
N ARG A 41 30.95 38.01 1.23
CA ARG A 41 30.96 36.57 1.49
C ARG A 41 32.38 35.99 1.58
N LEU A 42 33.29 36.42 0.70
CA LEU A 42 34.69 35.99 0.72
C LEU A 42 35.44 36.47 1.98
N VAL A 43 35.19 37.71 2.43
CA VAL A 43 35.76 38.23 3.69
C VAL A 43 35.21 37.47 4.91
N ALA A 44 33.92 37.13 4.91
CA ALA A 44 33.31 36.34 5.98
C ALA A 44 33.85 34.90 6.07
N LEU A 45 34.19 34.28 4.93
CA LEU A 45 34.81 32.95 4.90
C LEU A 45 36.26 32.96 5.39
N ALA A 46 37.06 33.96 5.00
CA ALA A 46 38.46 34.07 5.41
C ALA A 46 38.63 34.09 6.95
N HIS A 47 37.81 34.86 7.67
CA HIS A 47 37.85 34.89 9.14
C HIS A 47 37.22 33.67 9.82
N SER A 48 36.60 32.74 9.08
CA SER A 48 36.18 31.44 9.62
C SER A 48 37.33 30.44 9.64
N GLU A 49 38.16 30.39 8.59
CA GLU A 49 39.23 29.39 8.46
C GLU A 49 40.44 29.68 9.38
N GLU A 50 40.68 30.94 9.74
CA GLU A 50 41.69 31.30 10.74
C GLU A 50 41.32 30.81 12.16
N SER A 51 40.02 30.75 12.49
CA SER A 51 39.55 30.39 13.85
C SER A 51 39.63 28.91 14.19
N GLU A 52 39.56 28.00 13.22
CA GLU A 52 39.57 26.54 13.48
C GLU A 52 40.98 25.93 13.44
N ASN A 53 41.91 26.54 12.67
CA ASN A 53 43.28 26.03 12.55
C ASN A 53 44.09 26.18 13.87
N ASP A 54 43.95 27.30 14.57
CA ASP A 54 44.70 27.55 15.82
C ASP A 54 44.29 26.64 16.98
N LEU A 55 43.07 26.09 16.98
CA LEU A 55 42.65 25.07 17.95
C LEU A 55 43.28 23.70 17.64
N LEU A 56 43.26 23.27 16.38
CA LEU A 56 43.78 21.97 15.93
C LEU A 56 45.31 21.84 16.01
N ILE A 57 46.04 22.96 15.93
CA ILE A 57 47.51 22.97 16.09
C ILE A 57 47.92 22.77 17.56
N ASN A 58 47.16 23.30 18.52
CA ASN A 58 47.51 23.23 19.94
C ASN A 58 47.31 21.83 20.55
N GLU A 59 46.24 21.09 20.20
CA GLU A 59 46.06 19.71 20.68
C GLU A 59 47.17 18.77 20.20
N ARG A 60 47.59 18.89 18.93
CA ARG A 60 48.62 18.02 18.34
C ARG A 60 50.02 18.22 18.92
N LEU A 61 50.31 19.40 19.49
CA LEU A 61 51.58 19.65 20.20
C LEU A 61 51.56 19.17 21.66
N GLY A 62 50.39 18.97 22.27
CA GLY A 62 50.25 18.43 23.62
C GLY A 62 50.64 16.95 23.73
N MET A 63 50.07 16.10 22.88
CA MET A 63 50.25 14.63 23.00
C MET A 63 51.66 14.13 22.66
N ALA A 64 52.47 14.91 21.93
CA ALA A 64 53.83 14.53 21.53
C ALA A 64 54.84 14.43 22.70
N LYS A 65 54.49 14.88 23.92
CA LYS A 65 55.40 14.93 25.09
C LYS A 65 55.17 13.86 26.16
N GLN A 66 54.08 13.09 26.14
CA GLN A 66 53.77 12.10 27.20
C GLN A 66 54.19 10.65 26.90
N SER A 67 54.57 10.29 25.67
CA SER A 67 54.97 8.91 25.31
C SER A 67 56.49 8.64 25.44
N LYS A 68 57.21 9.37 26.31
CA LYS A 68 58.64 9.17 26.60
C LYS A 68 58.95 9.12 28.10
N ASN A 69 58.30 8.23 28.83
CA ASN A 69 58.78 7.72 30.11
C ASN A 69 58.16 6.34 30.43
N LEU A 70 58.84 5.57 31.30
CA LEU A 70 58.47 4.22 31.78
C LEU A 70 58.22 3.13 30.71
N ARG A 71 59.28 2.39 30.37
CA ARG A 71 59.44 0.98 30.81
C ARG A 71 60.86 0.46 30.54
N ARG A 72 61.60 0.14 31.60
CA ARG A 72 62.80 -0.70 31.58
C ARG A 72 62.40 -2.11 32.02
N GLY A 73 62.90 -3.15 31.35
CA GLY A 73 62.69 -4.56 31.74
C GLY A 73 63.33 -5.52 30.76
N HIS A 74 64.19 -6.41 31.26
CA HIS A 74 64.99 -7.42 30.53
C HIS A 74 64.13 -8.49 29.80
N ARG A 75 64.63 -9.37 28.91
CA ARG A 75 66.00 -9.96 28.74
C ARG A 75 66.19 -10.64 27.36
N THR A 76 67.44 -10.77 26.89
CA THR A 76 67.99 -11.74 25.87
C THR A 76 67.34 -11.83 24.45
N ILE A 77 67.99 -11.53 23.30
CA ILE A 77 69.24 -12.04 22.63
C ILE A 77 68.99 -13.35 21.82
N PRO A 78 69.51 -13.58 20.57
CA PRO A 78 70.39 -12.77 19.69
C PRO A 78 69.88 -12.52 18.23
N SER A 79 70.64 -11.74 17.44
CA SER A 79 70.57 -11.58 15.96
C SER A 79 71.41 -12.64 15.21
N PRO A 80 71.39 -12.73 13.85
CA PRO A 80 72.14 -11.81 12.96
C PRO A 80 71.30 -11.23 11.79
N SER A 81 71.58 -10.08 11.14
CA SER A 81 72.82 -9.33 10.82
C SER A 81 73.54 -9.79 9.54
N ALA A 82 73.18 -9.21 8.39
CA ALA A 82 74.05 -9.11 7.20
C ALA A 82 73.57 -8.00 6.23
N SER A 83 74.25 -6.85 6.23
CA SER A 83 74.11 -5.79 5.21
C SER A 83 75.36 -5.76 4.34
N ILE A 84 75.21 -5.65 3.01
CA ILE A 84 76.28 -5.22 2.07
C ILE A 84 75.61 -4.52 0.88
N SER A 85 76.34 -3.60 0.24
CA SER A 85 75.86 -2.75 -0.86
C SER A 85 77.01 -2.34 -1.80
N VAL A 86 76.70 -1.56 -2.84
CA VAL A 86 77.62 -0.74 -3.68
C VAL A 86 78.16 -1.36 -5.00
N THR A 87 78.25 -0.49 -6.03
CA THR A 87 79.00 -0.53 -7.31
C THR A 87 78.71 -1.57 -8.42
N SER A 88 77.90 -1.12 -9.38
CA SER A 88 78.25 -0.92 -10.81
C SER A 88 79.43 -1.66 -11.48
N THR A 89 79.20 -2.15 -12.71
CA THR A 89 79.99 -1.76 -13.90
C THR A 89 79.20 -2.02 -15.19
N SER A 90 79.70 -1.54 -16.34
CA SER A 90 79.07 -1.66 -17.66
C SER A 90 80.00 -2.36 -18.65
N THR A 91 79.46 -3.26 -19.47
CA THR A 91 80.13 -3.80 -20.66
C THR A 91 79.16 -3.93 -21.84
N HIS A 92 79.59 -3.43 -22.99
CA HIS A 92 78.92 -3.61 -24.28
C HIS A 92 79.30 -4.98 -24.87
N LEU A 93 78.34 -5.70 -25.44
CA LEU A 93 78.57 -6.59 -26.58
C LEU A 93 77.42 -6.44 -27.59
N LYS A 94 77.78 -6.40 -28.87
CA LYS A 94 76.90 -6.66 -30.02
C LYS A 94 77.21 -8.04 -30.56
N MET A 95 76.20 -8.76 -31.03
CA MET A 95 76.34 -9.74 -32.10
C MET A 95 75.15 -9.58 -33.06
N ASP A 96 75.40 -9.74 -34.35
CA ASP A 96 74.41 -9.68 -35.43
C ASP A 96 74.00 -11.12 -35.85
N TYR A 97 73.37 -11.25 -37.03
CA TYR A 97 72.62 -12.40 -37.57
C TYR A 97 71.19 -12.54 -36.99
N ASP A 98 70.09 -12.54 -37.76
CA ASP A 98 69.80 -12.95 -39.16
C ASP A 98 69.62 -14.48 -39.34
N ASP A 99 68.36 -14.90 -39.45
CA ASP A 99 67.92 -16.03 -40.29
C ASP A 99 66.40 -15.92 -40.58
N SER A 100 65.90 -16.89 -41.33
CA SER A 100 64.80 -16.84 -42.29
C SER A 100 63.46 -17.43 -41.79
N GLU A 101 62.47 -17.50 -42.69
CA GLU A 101 61.15 -18.06 -42.42
C GLU A 101 61.19 -19.59 -42.32
N ALA A 102 60.78 -20.14 -41.17
CA ALA A 102 60.39 -21.54 -41.01
C ALA A 102 59.13 -21.64 -40.16
N GLU A 103 58.13 -22.40 -40.60
CA GLU A 103 57.01 -22.80 -39.74
C GLU A 103 57.43 -23.99 -38.87
N PRO A 104 57.36 -23.91 -37.53
CA PRO A 104 57.56 -25.07 -36.66
C PRO A 104 56.28 -25.90 -36.55
N GLU A 105 56.47 -27.22 -36.48
CA GLU A 105 55.39 -28.21 -36.53
C GLU A 105 54.59 -28.33 -35.22
N PHE A 106 53.61 -29.25 -35.24
CA PHE A 106 52.57 -29.41 -34.23
C PHE A 106 53.07 -30.15 -32.96
N ASP A 107 53.91 -29.52 -32.14
CA ASP A 107 54.40 -30.12 -30.88
C ASP A 107 53.32 -30.17 -29.79
N THR A 108 52.78 -31.36 -29.55
CA THR A 108 51.88 -31.66 -28.43
C THR A 108 52.60 -32.33 -27.25
N ARG A 109 53.52 -31.61 -26.57
CA ARG A 109 53.83 -31.84 -25.14
C ARG A 109 54.71 -30.74 -24.51
N ASN A 110 54.09 -29.80 -23.82
CA ASN A 110 54.68 -29.18 -22.61
C ASN A 110 53.61 -28.41 -21.81
N GLU A 111 53.06 -29.01 -20.76
CA GLU A 111 52.23 -28.32 -19.76
C GLU A 111 53.11 -27.53 -18.77
N ALA A 112 53.91 -26.60 -19.30
CA ALA A 112 54.47 -25.54 -18.49
C ALA A 112 53.32 -24.66 -17.98
N TYR A 113 53.36 -24.26 -16.70
CA TYR A 113 52.39 -23.32 -16.14
C TYR A 113 52.42 -22.02 -16.97
N GLU A 114 51.40 -21.79 -17.81
CA GLU A 114 51.24 -20.49 -18.46
C GLU A 114 51.07 -19.42 -17.38
N ASP A 115 52.04 -18.52 -17.27
CA ASP A 115 51.89 -17.27 -16.53
C ASP A 115 50.69 -16.50 -17.09
N ARG A 116 49.56 -16.59 -16.38
CA ARG A 116 48.27 -16.05 -16.80
C ARG A 116 48.17 -14.54 -16.68
N ASP A 117 49.11 -13.85 -16.05
CA ASP A 117 49.12 -12.39 -16.00
C ASP A 117 49.95 -11.76 -17.16
N THR A 118 50.87 -12.50 -17.79
CA THR A 118 51.61 -12.02 -18.98
C THR A 118 50.79 -12.05 -20.28
N ILE A 119 50.70 -10.89 -20.94
CA ILE A 119 49.91 -10.70 -22.16
C ILE A 119 50.72 -11.07 -23.41
N LYS A 120 50.51 -12.29 -23.91
CA LYS A 120 51.10 -12.82 -25.15
C LYS A 120 50.12 -12.72 -26.34
N LYS A 121 50.63 -12.81 -27.56
CA LYS A 121 49.82 -12.94 -28.80
C LYS A 121 49.03 -14.25 -28.73
N SER A 122 47.69 -14.19 -28.74
CA SER A 122 46.85 -15.39 -28.59
C SER A 122 45.43 -15.19 -29.12
N ARG A 123 44.69 -16.29 -29.30
CA ARG A 123 43.27 -16.32 -29.66
C ARG A 123 42.52 -17.16 -28.62
N GLN A 124 41.57 -16.55 -27.90
CA GLN A 124 40.78 -17.21 -26.84
C GLN A 124 39.30 -17.25 -27.24
N ALA A 125 38.67 -18.41 -27.12
CA ALA A 125 37.21 -18.56 -27.22
C ALA A 125 36.57 -18.11 -25.90
N LEU A 126 35.41 -17.45 -25.97
CA LEU A 126 34.78 -16.84 -24.79
C LEU A 126 33.51 -17.56 -24.32
N GLY A 127 33.23 -18.77 -24.82
CA GLY A 127 32.01 -19.54 -24.52
C GLY A 127 30.71 -18.99 -25.14
N LEU A 128 30.65 -17.69 -25.42
CA LEU A 128 29.46 -17.03 -25.97
C LEU A 128 29.22 -17.39 -27.45
N THR A 129 28.01 -17.86 -27.76
CA THR A 129 27.52 -18.07 -29.13
C THR A 129 26.87 -16.79 -29.67
N ARG A 130 26.77 -16.67 -31.00
CA ARG A 130 26.20 -15.53 -31.73
C ARG A 130 24.78 -15.20 -31.26
N ASN A 131 23.99 -16.20 -30.90
CA ASN A 131 22.58 -16.05 -30.53
C ASN A 131 22.39 -15.87 -29.01
N TYR A 132 23.45 -15.92 -28.20
CA TYR A 132 23.38 -15.59 -26.77
C TYR A 132 22.86 -14.15 -26.56
N VAL A 133 22.01 -13.94 -25.55
CA VAL A 133 21.19 -12.73 -25.34
C VAL A 133 20.57 -12.18 -26.65
N PRO A 134 19.64 -12.90 -27.30
CA PRO A 134 19.15 -12.53 -28.64
C PRO A 134 18.40 -11.20 -28.64
N THR A 135 17.73 -10.86 -27.52
CA THR A 135 16.98 -9.62 -27.31
C THR A 135 17.86 -8.37 -27.17
N TRP A 136 19.15 -8.51 -26.83
CA TRP A 136 20.02 -7.36 -26.57
C TRP A 136 20.35 -6.58 -27.84
N THR A 137 20.22 -5.25 -27.73
CA THR A 137 20.43 -4.28 -28.79
C THR A 137 21.78 -3.56 -28.66
N GLY A 138 22.12 -2.69 -29.62
CA GLY A 138 23.31 -1.83 -29.51
C GLY A 138 23.24 -0.86 -28.32
N ARG A 139 22.02 -0.51 -27.89
CA ARG A 139 21.75 0.32 -26.72
C ARG A 139 22.14 -0.42 -25.42
N ASP A 140 21.77 -1.69 -25.29
CA ASP A 140 22.14 -2.54 -24.14
C ASP A 140 23.66 -2.78 -24.07
N ALA A 141 24.28 -3.03 -25.22
CA ALA A 141 25.73 -3.14 -25.31
C ALA A 141 26.44 -1.83 -24.89
N PHE A 142 25.94 -0.67 -25.33
CA PHE A 142 26.50 0.62 -24.92
C PHE A 142 26.27 0.91 -23.42
N ARG A 143 25.14 0.49 -22.81
CA ARG A 143 24.93 0.58 -21.35
C ARG A 143 26.04 -0.13 -20.58
N GLU A 144 26.35 -1.38 -20.91
CA GLU A 144 27.42 -2.14 -20.26
C GLU A 144 28.81 -1.51 -20.54
N LEU A 145 29.08 -0.96 -21.72
CA LEU A 145 30.35 -0.28 -22.00
C LEU A 145 30.50 1.05 -21.26
N PHE A 146 29.43 1.85 -21.15
CA PHE A 146 29.39 3.07 -20.34
C PHE A 146 29.58 2.76 -18.85
N GLN A 147 28.94 1.70 -18.35
CA GLN A 147 29.07 1.23 -16.98
C GLN A 147 30.51 0.79 -16.67
N ASN A 148 31.13 -0.04 -17.52
CA ASN A 148 32.53 -0.45 -17.35
C ASN A 148 33.53 0.72 -17.58
N TRP A 149 33.16 1.75 -18.34
CA TRP A 149 33.92 2.99 -18.44
C TRP A 149 33.92 3.76 -17.10
N MET A 150 32.75 3.97 -16.50
CA MET A 150 32.59 4.59 -15.17
C MET A 150 33.28 3.78 -14.07
N ASP A 151 32.95 2.48 -13.93
CA ASP A 151 33.53 1.58 -12.92
C ASP A 151 35.07 1.57 -12.99
N GLY A 152 35.64 1.59 -14.20
CA GLY A 152 37.10 1.62 -14.38
C GLY A 152 37.75 2.95 -14.01
N MET A 153 37.05 4.09 -14.12
CA MET A 153 37.54 5.37 -13.58
C MET A 153 37.45 5.41 -12.05
N ILE A 154 36.35 4.90 -11.49
CA ILE A 154 36.12 4.74 -10.05
C ILE A 154 37.25 3.88 -9.43
N GLU A 155 37.51 2.69 -9.97
CA GLU A 155 38.54 1.78 -9.47
C GLU A 155 39.97 2.31 -9.70
N ALA A 156 40.24 3.06 -10.78
CA ALA A 156 41.56 3.61 -11.07
C ALA A 156 41.90 4.92 -10.32
N GLN A 157 40.90 5.69 -9.87
CA GLN A 157 41.11 6.96 -9.17
C GLN A 157 40.70 6.93 -7.68
N GLY A 158 40.02 5.88 -7.21
CA GLY A 158 39.55 5.79 -5.82
C GLY A 158 38.39 6.74 -5.48
N LEU A 159 37.57 7.08 -6.47
CA LEU A 159 36.47 8.05 -6.37
C LEU A 159 35.12 7.37 -6.12
N ASP A 160 34.14 8.08 -5.58
CA ASP A 160 32.74 7.62 -5.60
C ASP A 160 32.04 7.96 -6.93
N GLN A 161 31.07 7.13 -7.33
CA GLN A 161 30.31 7.31 -8.58
C GLN A 161 29.62 8.68 -8.67
N GLY A 162 29.08 9.20 -7.56
CA GLY A 162 28.41 10.52 -7.54
C GLY A 162 29.34 11.71 -7.67
N SER A 163 30.66 11.51 -7.56
CA SER A 163 31.66 12.60 -7.55
C SER A 163 32.20 12.99 -8.93
N ILE A 164 31.99 12.16 -9.95
CA ILE A 164 32.58 12.36 -11.28
C ILE A 164 31.74 13.36 -12.10
N LYS A 165 32.33 14.52 -12.41
CA LYS A 165 31.72 15.54 -13.27
C LYS A 165 31.96 15.20 -14.74
N ILE A 166 30.88 15.11 -15.51
CA ILE A 166 30.95 14.98 -16.98
C ILE A 166 30.77 16.36 -17.63
N VAL A 167 31.59 16.67 -18.63
CA VAL A 167 31.55 17.93 -19.41
C VAL A 167 31.42 17.60 -20.89
N PHE A 168 30.47 18.25 -21.57
CA PHE A 168 30.17 18.01 -22.99
C PHE A 168 30.81 19.05 -23.90
N LYS A 169 31.29 18.59 -25.06
CA LYS A 169 31.70 19.44 -26.18
C LYS A 169 31.20 18.80 -27.47
N LYS A 170 30.42 19.54 -28.26
CA LYS A 170 30.02 19.15 -29.61
C LYS A 170 30.70 20.11 -30.59
N GLY A 171 31.51 19.57 -31.48
CA GLY A 171 31.99 20.26 -32.68
C GLY A 171 31.19 19.83 -33.91
N ASP A 172 31.58 20.32 -35.08
CA ASP A 172 30.87 20.06 -36.34
C ASP A 172 30.97 18.59 -36.81
N ASP A 173 32.05 17.90 -36.43
CA ASP A 173 32.38 16.53 -36.84
C ASP A 173 32.57 15.53 -35.68
N GLU A 174 32.56 15.99 -34.43
CA GLU A 174 32.73 15.13 -33.26
C GLU A 174 31.84 15.52 -32.07
N TRP A 175 31.37 14.50 -31.35
CA TRP A 175 30.72 14.64 -30.05
C TRP A 175 31.66 14.07 -28.98
N VAL A 176 31.89 14.83 -27.91
CA VAL A 176 32.82 14.49 -26.84
C VAL A 176 32.17 14.71 -25.47
N ALA A 177 32.37 13.76 -24.57
CA ALA A 177 32.12 13.92 -23.14
C ALA A 177 33.41 13.59 -22.37
N THR A 178 33.90 14.51 -21.54
CA THR A 178 35.09 14.32 -20.71
C THR A 178 34.71 14.16 -19.25
N ALA A 179 35.38 13.24 -18.54
CA ALA A 179 35.16 12.96 -17.12
C ALA A 179 36.25 13.58 -16.25
N HIS A 180 35.84 14.17 -15.13
CA HIS A 180 36.70 14.92 -14.22
C HIS A 180 36.36 14.59 -12.74
N PRO A 181 37.35 14.54 -11.82
CA PRO A 181 37.11 14.43 -10.38
C PRO A 181 36.35 15.65 -9.81
N PRO A 182 35.76 15.56 -8.61
CA PRO A 182 35.17 16.72 -7.94
C PRO A 182 36.24 17.80 -7.71
N GLY A 183 35.88 19.06 -7.96
CA GLY A 183 36.78 20.21 -7.75
C GLY A 183 38.03 20.26 -8.64
N SER A 184 38.18 19.40 -9.64
CA SER A 184 39.41 19.32 -10.47
C SER A 184 39.11 19.40 -11.96
N GLU A 185 39.93 20.15 -12.70
CA GLU A 185 39.89 20.14 -14.17
C GLU A 185 40.61 18.92 -14.79
N LYS A 186 41.33 18.11 -14.00
CA LYS A 186 42.07 16.93 -14.47
C LYS A 186 41.12 15.94 -15.17
N MET A 187 41.25 15.78 -16.49
CA MET A 187 40.53 14.72 -17.21
C MET A 187 41.02 13.34 -16.77
N ILE A 188 40.08 12.46 -16.38
CA ILE A 188 40.32 11.06 -15.98
C ILE A 188 39.73 10.05 -16.98
N GLY A 189 39.04 10.52 -18.01
CA GLY A 189 38.57 9.70 -19.12
C GLY A 189 37.74 10.52 -20.11
N PHE A 190 37.42 9.93 -21.26
CA PHE A 190 36.53 10.53 -22.25
C PHE A 190 35.72 9.49 -23.02
N ILE A 191 34.59 9.95 -23.55
CA ILE A 191 33.83 9.32 -24.64
C ILE A 191 33.93 10.26 -25.84
N ARG A 192 34.23 9.72 -27.03
CA ARG A 192 34.26 10.46 -28.29
C ARG A 192 33.58 9.69 -29.40
N PHE A 193 32.66 10.33 -30.11
CA PHE A 193 32.10 9.86 -31.36
C PHE A 193 32.61 10.73 -32.52
N LEU A 194 33.23 10.11 -33.52
CA LEU A 194 33.76 10.75 -34.72
C LEU A 194 32.81 10.50 -35.89
N GLU A 195 31.95 11.48 -36.19
CA GLU A 195 30.77 11.29 -37.03
C GLU A 195 31.13 10.89 -38.47
N LYS A 196 32.01 11.66 -39.14
CA LYS A 196 32.51 11.34 -40.50
C LYS A 196 33.24 9.99 -40.61
N LYS A 197 33.60 9.34 -39.50
CA LYS A 197 34.22 8.00 -39.47
C LYS A 197 33.25 6.90 -39.02
N GLY A 198 32.15 7.27 -38.36
CA GLY A 198 31.27 6.36 -37.65
C GLY A 198 32.00 5.48 -36.65
N THR A 199 32.88 6.09 -35.86
CA THR A 199 33.71 5.40 -34.86
C THR A 199 33.48 6.03 -33.49
N LEU A 200 33.18 5.19 -32.50
CA LEU A 200 32.97 5.53 -31.10
C LEU A 200 34.15 5.02 -30.27
N GLU A 201 34.70 5.87 -29.41
CA GLU A 201 35.79 5.58 -28.48
C GLU A 201 35.32 5.87 -27.03
N LEU A 202 35.59 4.97 -26.09
CA LEU A 202 35.46 5.21 -24.65
C LEU A 202 36.78 4.85 -23.98
N SER A 203 37.40 5.77 -23.23
CA SER A 203 38.67 5.54 -22.55
C SER A 203 38.67 6.06 -21.12
N ASN A 204 39.15 5.25 -20.18
CA ASN A 204 39.29 5.55 -18.76
C ASN A 204 40.76 5.45 -18.34
N PHE A 205 41.29 6.51 -17.74
CA PHE A 205 42.73 6.67 -17.54
C PHE A 205 43.24 5.95 -16.29
N GLY A 206 44.37 5.26 -16.43
CA GLY A 206 44.96 4.44 -15.37
C GLY A 206 44.32 3.06 -15.16
N ALA A 207 43.16 2.79 -15.80
CA ALA A 207 42.51 1.48 -15.77
C ALA A 207 43.30 0.44 -16.61
N ARG A 208 43.24 -0.85 -16.25
CA ARG A 208 44.00 -1.90 -16.96
C ARG A 208 43.18 -3.15 -17.21
N LEU A 209 43.19 -3.65 -18.45
CA LEU A 209 42.62 -4.94 -18.79
C LEU A 209 43.68 -6.05 -18.61
N GLN A 210 43.40 -7.04 -17.76
CA GLN A 210 44.26 -8.21 -17.51
C GLN A 210 43.74 -9.44 -18.27
N ARG A 211 44.62 -10.40 -18.61
CA ARG A 211 44.26 -11.59 -19.40
C ARG A 211 43.14 -12.42 -18.76
N LYS A 212 43.18 -12.61 -17.44
CA LYS A 212 42.13 -13.27 -16.64
C LYS A 212 40.73 -12.60 -16.71
N ALA A 213 40.60 -11.39 -17.26
CA ALA A 213 39.30 -10.79 -17.53
C ALA A 213 38.54 -11.47 -18.68
N LEU A 214 39.20 -12.29 -19.52
CA LEU A 214 38.53 -13.10 -20.54
C LEU A 214 37.93 -14.39 -19.96
N ASP A 215 38.46 -14.89 -18.85
CA ASP A 215 38.01 -16.13 -18.20
C ASP A 215 36.61 -15.96 -17.60
N LEU A 216 35.79 -17.03 -17.61
CA LEU A 216 34.40 -16.97 -17.15
C LEU A 216 34.32 -16.86 -15.62
N GLY A 217 33.44 -15.99 -15.12
CA GLY A 217 33.13 -15.86 -13.70
C GLY A 217 34.13 -15.03 -12.87
N VAL A 218 35.26 -14.63 -13.46
CA VAL A 218 36.23 -13.71 -12.84
C VAL A 218 35.61 -12.30 -12.75
N SER A 219 35.70 -11.66 -11.58
CA SER A 219 35.08 -10.36 -11.32
C SER A 219 35.73 -9.67 -10.11
N SER A 220 36.30 -8.48 -10.31
CA SER A 220 36.81 -7.61 -9.23
C SER A 220 35.69 -6.97 -8.39
N LYS A 221 34.44 -7.09 -8.82
CA LYS A 221 33.27 -6.40 -8.26
C LYS A 221 32.54 -7.20 -7.16
N ARG A 222 32.84 -8.51 -6.99
CA ARG A 222 32.11 -9.44 -6.09
C ARG A 222 31.99 -8.99 -4.63
N THR A 223 32.86 -8.10 -4.16
CA THR A 223 32.90 -7.60 -2.77
C THR A 223 32.83 -6.08 -2.66
N LYS A 224 32.54 -5.36 -3.76
CA LYS A 224 32.59 -3.88 -3.82
C LYS A 224 31.21 -3.30 -4.13
N ASN A 225 30.46 -2.94 -3.08
CA ASN A 225 29.09 -2.39 -3.20
C ASN A 225 28.97 -1.12 -4.07
N ASN A 226 30.07 -0.38 -4.26
CA ASN A 226 30.13 0.84 -5.07
C ASN A 226 30.41 0.56 -6.57
N LEU A 227 30.64 -0.69 -6.98
CA LEU A 227 30.82 -1.08 -8.39
C LEU A 227 29.60 -1.85 -8.91
N ALA A 228 29.17 -1.55 -10.12
CA ALA A 228 27.93 -2.12 -10.64
C ALA A 228 28.15 -3.51 -11.30
N GLY A 229 27.58 -4.55 -10.69
CA GLY A 229 27.42 -5.90 -11.26
C GLY A 229 28.31 -6.99 -10.65
N THR A 230 27.75 -8.20 -10.51
CA THR A 230 28.38 -9.34 -9.83
C THR A 230 29.38 -10.12 -10.70
N HIS A 231 29.10 -10.26 -12.00
CA HIS A 231 29.86 -11.08 -12.95
C HIS A 231 30.61 -10.20 -13.97
N GLY A 232 31.90 -10.47 -14.23
CA GLY A 232 32.76 -9.67 -15.12
C GLY A 232 32.48 -9.83 -16.62
N GLU A 233 31.34 -10.42 -16.99
CA GLU A 233 31.01 -10.84 -18.35
C GLU A 233 30.50 -9.69 -19.25
N GLY A 234 30.00 -8.59 -18.65
CA GLY A 234 29.26 -7.53 -19.35
C GLY A 234 29.97 -6.96 -20.58
N PHE A 235 31.29 -6.75 -20.50
CA PHE A 235 32.08 -6.25 -21.64
C PHE A 235 32.22 -7.28 -22.78
N LYS A 236 32.24 -8.59 -22.46
CA LYS A 236 32.27 -9.68 -23.45
C LYS A 236 30.91 -9.79 -24.15
N VAL A 237 29.82 -9.67 -23.39
CA VAL A 237 28.43 -9.68 -23.90
C VAL A 237 28.16 -8.44 -24.76
N ALA A 238 28.59 -7.25 -24.34
CA ALA A 238 28.51 -6.05 -25.18
C ALA A 238 29.29 -6.20 -26.49
N SER A 239 30.50 -6.80 -26.42
CA SER A 239 31.31 -7.09 -27.60
C SER A 239 30.64 -8.09 -28.54
N LEU A 240 29.98 -9.13 -28.00
CA LEU A 240 29.16 -10.07 -28.78
C LEU A 240 28.08 -9.33 -29.60
N VAL A 241 27.28 -8.51 -28.94
CA VAL A 241 26.11 -7.86 -29.53
C VAL A 241 26.50 -6.83 -30.60
N LEU A 242 27.61 -6.11 -30.40
CA LEU A 242 28.15 -5.16 -31.38
C LEU A 242 28.76 -5.88 -32.60
N VAL A 243 29.53 -6.96 -32.40
CA VAL A 243 30.07 -7.78 -33.50
C VAL A 243 28.95 -8.50 -34.25
N ARG A 244 27.91 -8.99 -33.56
CA ARG A 244 26.69 -9.56 -34.17
C ARG A 244 25.99 -8.57 -35.10
N LYS A 245 26.01 -7.28 -34.77
CA LYS A 245 25.48 -6.18 -35.59
C LYS A 245 26.42 -5.69 -36.69
N GLY A 246 27.63 -6.26 -36.84
CA GLY A 246 28.57 -5.92 -37.92
C GLY A 246 29.57 -4.79 -37.61
N TYR A 247 29.59 -4.28 -36.37
CA TYR A 247 30.60 -3.33 -35.93
C TYR A 247 31.92 -4.05 -35.58
N GLN A 248 33.05 -3.42 -35.81
CA GLN A 248 34.33 -3.89 -35.26
C GLN A 248 34.45 -3.43 -33.81
N VAL A 249 34.91 -4.30 -32.92
CA VAL A 249 35.17 -3.99 -31.51
C VAL A 249 36.62 -4.30 -31.19
N ARG A 250 37.33 -3.30 -30.65
CA ARG A 250 38.73 -3.39 -30.23
C ARG A 250 38.90 -2.73 -28.89
N TYR A 251 39.65 -3.36 -27.98
CA TYR A 251 40.20 -2.69 -26.81
C TYR A 251 41.71 -2.47 -27.03
N GLU A 252 42.17 -1.28 -26.65
CA GLU A 252 43.57 -0.90 -26.54
C GLU A 252 43.90 -0.79 -25.05
N SER A 253 44.66 -1.74 -24.51
CA SER A 253 45.08 -1.74 -23.09
C SER A 253 46.26 -2.67 -22.85
N SER A 254 47.01 -2.41 -21.78
CA SER A 254 48.12 -3.24 -21.30
C SER A 254 49.12 -3.64 -22.39
N LYS A 255 49.52 -2.65 -23.21
CA LYS A 255 50.40 -2.73 -24.38
C LYS A 255 49.87 -3.56 -25.58
N ALA A 256 48.62 -4.01 -25.56
CA ALA A 256 48.05 -4.89 -26.59
C ALA A 256 46.72 -4.40 -27.18
N TYR A 257 46.45 -4.84 -28.42
CA TYR A 257 45.17 -4.77 -29.10
C TYR A 257 44.38 -6.06 -28.89
N TRP A 258 43.16 -5.94 -28.37
CA TRP A 258 42.24 -7.04 -28.10
C TRP A 258 41.06 -6.91 -29.06
N ASN A 259 41.07 -7.68 -30.14
CA ASN A 259 40.10 -7.57 -31.23
C ASN A 259 39.03 -8.66 -31.08
N PHE A 260 37.76 -8.28 -31.05
CA PHE A 260 36.65 -9.23 -30.88
C PHE A 260 36.04 -9.57 -32.24
N GLY A 261 35.73 -10.85 -32.46
CA GLY A 261 35.23 -11.35 -33.73
C GLY A 261 34.52 -12.69 -33.62
N LEU A 262 33.56 -12.93 -34.52
CA LEU A 262 32.92 -14.23 -34.67
C LEU A 262 33.81 -15.19 -35.48
N GLY A 263 33.94 -16.42 -35.00
CA GLY A 263 34.78 -17.46 -35.58
C GLY A 263 34.32 -18.87 -35.19
N GLY A 264 35.12 -19.87 -35.56
CA GLY A 264 34.66 -21.27 -35.63
C GLY A 264 34.49 -21.70 -37.09
N LYS A 265 34.11 -22.95 -37.35
CA LYS A 265 33.88 -23.46 -38.72
C LYS A 265 32.69 -22.74 -39.40
N ASP A 266 31.70 -22.41 -38.58
CA ASP A 266 30.41 -21.78 -38.88
C ASP A 266 30.36 -20.26 -38.60
N LYS A 267 31.37 -19.73 -37.90
CA LYS A 267 31.41 -18.36 -37.34
C LYS A 267 30.30 -18.10 -36.30
N SER A 268 29.93 -19.11 -35.51
CA SER A 268 28.92 -18.96 -34.45
C SER A 268 29.49 -18.53 -33.08
N HIS A 269 30.79 -18.68 -32.80
CA HIS A 269 31.35 -18.39 -31.47
C HIS A 269 32.15 -17.09 -31.42
N LEU A 270 32.10 -16.39 -30.29
CA LEU A 270 32.90 -15.19 -30.04
C LEU A 270 34.33 -15.54 -29.61
N TYR A 271 35.31 -14.92 -30.28
CA TYR A 271 36.72 -14.99 -29.95
C TYR A 271 37.28 -13.60 -29.63
N CYS A 272 38.23 -13.55 -28.70
CA CYS A 272 39.14 -12.42 -28.53
C CYS A 272 40.51 -12.77 -29.12
N HIS A 273 41.03 -11.88 -29.98
CA HIS A 273 42.33 -11.98 -30.63
C HIS A 273 43.26 -10.91 -30.05
N ILE A 274 44.17 -11.34 -29.18
CA ILE A 274 45.17 -10.51 -28.51
C ILE A 274 46.41 -10.38 -29.39
N SER A 275 46.87 -9.15 -29.58
CA SER A 275 48.03 -8.81 -30.40
C SER A 275 48.81 -7.65 -29.76
N PRO A 276 50.03 -7.88 -29.23
CA PRO A 276 50.88 -6.82 -28.70
C PRO A 276 51.16 -5.71 -29.73
N MET A 277 51.32 -4.47 -29.25
CA MET A 277 51.84 -3.38 -30.07
C MET A 277 53.33 -3.61 -30.34
N LYS A 278 53.80 -3.38 -31.59
CA LYS A 278 55.24 -3.42 -31.92
C LYS A 278 56.00 -2.40 -31.06
N ASP A 279 57.10 -2.80 -30.43
CA ASP A 279 57.84 -1.94 -29.50
C ASP A 279 58.33 -0.63 -30.12
N SER A 280 58.71 -0.64 -31.40
CA SER A 280 59.06 0.59 -32.13
C SER A 280 57.91 1.61 -32.24
N GLN A 281 56.66 1.15 -32.27
CA GLN A 281 55.49 2.03 -32.18
C GLN A 281 55.19 2.43 -30.73
N LEU A 282 55.37 1.51 -29.78
CA LEU A 282 55.14 1.75 -28.35
C LEU A 282 56.10 2.84 -27.84
N THR A 283 57.40 2.66 -28.03
CA THR A 283 58.45 3.61 -27.66
C THR A 283 58.26 4.97 -28.34
N LYS A 284 57.84 5.00 -29.62
CA LYS A 284 57.53 6.27 -30.32
C LYS A 284 56.35 7.01 -29.69
N ARG A 285 55.30 6.30 -29.26
CA ARG A 285 54.15 6.92 -28.55
C ARG A 285 54.53 7.36 -27.14
N MET A 286 55.30 6.55 -26.40
CA MET A 286 55.78 6.90 -25.06
C MET A 286 56.68 8.14 -25.10
N LEU A 287 57.63 8.23 -26.04
CA LEU A 287 58.48 9.41 -26.22
C LEU A 287 57.67 10.68 -26.51
N ALA A 288 56.61 10.58 -27.34
CA ALA A 288 55.72 11.70 -27.62
C ALA A 288 54.91 12.14 -26.39
N ASN A 289 54.43 11.19 -25.58
CA ASN A 289 53.73 11.46 -24.32
C ASN A 289 54.68 12.12 -23.29
N THR A 290 55.89 11.61 -23.13
CA THR A 290 56.94 12.20 -22.28
C THR A 290 57.28 13.62 -22.72
N LYS A 291 57.36 13.90 -24.03
CA LYS A 291 57.55 15.26 -24.55
C LYS A 291 56.38 16.19 -24.18
N GLN A 292 55.12 15.75 -24.34
CA GLN A 292 53.95 16.55 -23.94
C GLN A 292 53.92 16.85 -22.43
N PHE A 293 54.35 15.89 -21.60
CA PHE A 293 54.48 16.05 -20.15
C PHE A 293 55.52 17.13 -19.78
N TYR A 294 56.71 17.12 -20.38
CA TYR A 294 57.71 18.17 -20.17
C TYR A 294 57.29 19.53 -20.73
N GLU A 295 56.51 19.56 -21.81
CA GLU A 295 55.86 20.78 -22.34
C GLU A 295 54.71 21.31 -21.45
N LYS A 296 54.42 20.66 -20.31
CA LYS A 296 53.31 20.97 -19.38
C LYS A 296 51.93 21.06 -20.03
N LYS A 297 51.74 20.42 -21.19
CA LYS A 297 50.45 20.48 -21.91
C LYS A 297 49.41 19.61 -21.21
N PRO A 298 48.16 20.07 -21.04
CA PRO A 298 47.09 19.24 -20.51
C PRO A 298 46.86 18.05 -21.43
N ARG A 299 46.55 16.89 -20.83
CA ARG A 299 46.34 15.64 -21.57
C ARG A 299 45.17 15.79 -22.55
N GLY A 300 45.42 15.56 -23.84
CA GLY A 300 44.40 15.60 -24.88
C GLY A 300 43.50 14.35 -24.92
N LEU A 301 42.57 14.31 -25.89
CA LEU A 301 41.68 13.17 -26.17
C LEU A 301 42.44 11.99 -26.81
N ILE A 302 43.39 11.43 -26.08
CA ILE A 302 44.33 10.39 -26.49
C ILE A 302 44.47 9.37 -25.36
N SER A 303 44.29 8.09 -25.69
CA SER A 303 44.48 6.94 -24.80
C SER A 303 45.88 6.34 -24.95
N ASN A 304 46.56 6.14 -23.83
CA ASN A 304 47.90 5.58 -23.71
C ASN A 304 47.79 4.07 -23.44
N ILE A 305 48.03 3.27 -24.47
CA ILE A 305 47.82 1.81 -24.48
C ILE A 305 48.58 1.03 -23.39
N TRP A 306 49.59 1.62 -22.75
CA TRP A 306 50.39 1.01 -21.68
C TRP A 306 49.84 1.25 -20.26
N GLU A 307 48.92 2.19 -20.07
CA GLU A 307 48.42 2.64 -18.75
C GLU A 307 46.90 2.72 -18.64
N ASP A 308 46.15 2.78 -19.75
CA ASP A 308 44.68 2.92 -19.77
C ASP A 308 43.96 1.69 -20.36
N VAL A 309 42.63 1.72 -20.34
CA VAL A 309 41.78 1.01 -21.31
C VAL A 309 41.15 2.02 -22.27
N CYS A 310 41.04 1.64 -23.54
CA CYS A 310 40.27 2.36 -24.55
C CYS A 310 39.52 1.37 -25.45
N VAL A 311 38.19 1.34 -25.40
CA VAL A 311 37.37 0.56 -26.32
C VAL A 311 36.98 1.40 -27.53
N LYS A 312 37.10 0.81 -28.71
CA LYS A 312 36.80 1.43 -30.01
C LYS A 312 35.82 0.55 -30.78
N ILE A 313 34.80 1.19 -31.33
CA ILE A 313 33.61 0.55 -31.90
C ILE A 313 33.29 1.18 -33.26
N GLY A 314 32.87 0.38 -34.23
CA GLY A 314 32.45 0.85 -35.56
C GLY A 314 33.45 0.49 -36.65
N LYS A 315 33.94 1.48 -37.40
CA LYS A 315 34.85 1.28 -38.54
C LYS A 315 36.33 1.42 -38.13
N VAL A 316 36.76 0.56 -37.21
CA VAL A 316 37.99 0.75 -36.41
C VAL A 316 39.28 0.40 -37.13
N TYR A 317 39.34 -0.74 -37.83
CA TYR A 317 40.61 -1.30 -38.33
C TYR A 317 40.55 -2.00 -39.71
N SER A 318 39.38 -2.17 -40.33
CA SER A 318 39.31 -2.60 -41.72
C SER A 318 38.08 -2.04 -42.44
N LYS A 319 38.15 -1.95 -43.78
CA LYS A 319 37.07 -1.45 -44.63
C LYS A 319 35.75 -2.24 -44.52
N LYS A 320 35.77 -3.45 -43.94
CA LYS A 320 34.59 -4.34 -43.77
C LYS A 320 33.74 -4.06 -42.51
N GLY A 321 34.17 -3.18 -41.61
CA GLY A 321 33.39 -2.81 -40.43
C GLY A 321 32.31 -1.77 -40.76
N LEU A 322 31.12 -1.93 -40.21
CA LEU A 322 30.07 -0.91 -40.32
C LEU A 322 30.48 0.36 -39.55
N ALA A 323 30.11 1.50 -40.13
CA ALA A 323 30.13 2.79 -39.45
C ALA A 323 28.91 2.90 -38.53
N ILE A 324 29.07 3.48 -37.35
CA ILE A 324 27.95 3.91 -36.50
C ILE A 324 27.48 5.27 -37.02
N ASP A 325 26.20 5.42 -37.36
CA ASP A 325 25.62 6.71 -37.75
C ASP A 325 25.26 7.58 -36.53
N ASN A 326 25.07 8.88 -36.74
CA ASN A 326 24.75 9.82 -35.67
C ASN A 326 23.45 9.46 -34.92
N ALA A 327 22.38 9.10 -35.64
CA ALA A 327 21.09 8.80 -35.02
C ALA A 327 21.17 7.56 -34.11
N THR A 328 21.84 6.50 -34.57
CA THR A 328 22.14 5.31 -33.75
C THR A 328 22.97 5.66 -32.52
N PHE A 329 23.99 6.50 -32.64
CA PHE A 329 24.79 6.95 -31.48
C PHE A 329 23.96 7.79 -30.48
N MET A 330 23.15 8.72 -30.99
CA MET A 330 22.25 9.55 -30.17
C MET A 330 21.13 8.71 -29.50
N GLU A 331 20.79 7.54 -30.04
CA GLU A 331 19.92 6.54 -29.40
C GLU A 331 20.63 5.66 -28.36
N TRP A 332 21.96 5.58 -28.39
CA TRP A 332 22.76 4.85 -27.40
C TRP A 332 23.02 5.71 -26.15
N ILE A 333 23.40 6.99 -26.30
CA ILE A 333 23.69 7.85 -25.13
C ILE A 333 22.48 8.03 -24.19
N LYS A 334 21.26 7.87 -24.70
CA LYS A 334 20.00 7.90 -23.93
C LYS A 334 19.90 6.85 -22.81
N VAL A 335 20.80 5.86 -22.75
CA VAL A 335 20.87 4.92 -21.61
C VAL A 335 21.41 5.55 -20.33
N SER A 336 22.13 6.66 -20.44
CA SER A 336 22.75 7.31 -19.29
C SER A 336 22.09 8.65 -19.04
N PHE A 337 21.47 8.76 -17.87
CA PHE A 337 20.87 9.99 -17.36
C PHE A 337 21.91 11.12 -17.22
N VAL A 338 23.20 10.76 -17.08
CA VAL A 338 24.31 11.72 -17.05
C VAL A 338 24.73 12.16 -18.45
N LEU A 339 24.73 11.27 -19.46
CA LEU A 339 25.05 11.64 -20.85
C LEU A 339 23.91 12.34 -21.59
N CYS A 340 22.68 12.16 -21.12
CA CYS A 340 21.47 12.79 -21.63
C CYS A 340 20.70 13.39 -20.44
N PRO A 341 21.18 14.50 -19.85
CA PRO A 341 20.56 15.11 -18.67
C PRO A 341 19.19 15.72 -19.03
N PRO A 342 18.19 15.60 -18.14
CA PRO A 342 16.91 16.30 -18.28
C PRO A 342 17.02 17.80 -17.98
N THR A 343 16.03 18.55 -18.42
CA THR A 343 15.84 19.99 -18.15
C THR A 343 14.84 20.28 -17.03
N ARG A 344 13.79 19.45 -16.87
CA ARG A 344 12.76 19.58 -15.83
C ARG A 344 12.80 18.36 -14.91
N GLN A 345 13.78 18.40 -14.00
CA GLN A 345 14.08 17.40 -12.99
C GLN A 345 13.79 17.94 -11.58
N PHE A 346 13.15 17.12 -10.76
CA PHE A 346 12.98 17.35 -9.33
C PHE A 346 13.67 16.23 -8.55
N LYS A 347 14.64 16.59 -7.71
CA LYS A 347 15.39 15.61 -6.91
C LYS A 347 14.63 15.29 -5.63
N THR A 348 14.60 14.02 -5.24
CA THR A 348 13.96 13.57 -4.00
C THR A 348 14.81 12.45 -3.35
N PRO A 349 14.57 12.06 -2.08
CA PRO A 349 15.31 10.98 -1.42
C PRO A 349 15.22 9.62 -2.15
N ASP A 350 14.04 9.24 -2.65
CA ASP A 350 13.81 7.97 -3.36
C ASP A 350 14.32 8.00 -4.83
N GLY A 351 14.71 9.16 -5.36
CA GLY A 351 15.14 9.33 -6.75
C GLY A 351 14.77 10.69 -7.38
N ASP A 352 15.03 10.84 -8.68
CA ASP A 352 14.67 12.03 -9.47
C ASP A 352 13.39 11.82 -10.30
N LEU A 353 12.43 12.74 -10.18
CA LEU A 353 11.24 12.83 -11.04
C LEU A 353 11.54 13.74 -12.24
N VAL A 354 11.20 13.31 -13.45
CA VAL A 354 11.46 14.05 -14.70
C VAL A 354 10.17 14.27 -15.48
N LEU A 355 9.77 15.54 -15.62
CA LEU A 355 8.54 15.92 -16.33
C LEU A 355 8.74 16.18 -17.84
N ASP A 356 9.95 15.98 -18.36
CA ASP A 356 10.29 16.20 -19.76
C ASP A 356 9.75 15.10 -20.68
N LYS A 357 8.95 15.50 -21.67
CA LYS A 357 8.32 14.58 -22.64
C LYS A 357 9.27 13.55 -23.28
N PRO A 358 10.53 13.87 -23.64
CA PRO A 358 11.48 12.87 -24.15
C PRO A 358 11.82 11.73 -23.18
N PHE A 359 11.62 11.91 -21.87
CA PHE A 359 11.89 10.91 -20.83
C PHE A 359 10.62 10.15 -20.39
N GLY A 360 9.44 10.53 -20.88
CA GLY A 360 8.21 9.76 -20.68
C GLY A 360 8.38 8.29 -21.13
N GLY A 361 7.81 7.37 -20.37
CA GLY A 361 7.96 5.93 -20.62
C GLY A 361 9.28 5.32 -20.14
N ARG A 362 10.15 6.08 -19.45
CA ARG A 362 11.51 5.62 -19.09
C ARG A 362 11.78 5.54 -17.60
N LEU A 363 12.28 4.38 -17.19
CA LEU A 363 12.83 4.13 -15.87
C LEU A 363 14.36 4.02 -15.93
N TYR A 364 15.02 4.74 -15.03
CA TYR A 364 16.45 4.69 -14.78
C TYR A 364 16.68 4.26 -13.31
N LEU A 365 17.79 3.59 -13.05
CA LEU A 365 18.26 3.22 -11.72
C LEU A 365 19.73 3.64 -11.60
N LYS A 366 20.04 4.48 -10.61
CA LYS A 366 21.38 5.07 -10.40
C LYS A 366 21.98 5.67 -11.69
N GLY A 367 21.13 6.32 -12.49
CA GLY A 367 21.47 6.97 -13.75
C GLY A 367 21.54 6.06 -14.98
N LEU A 368 21.27 4.76 -14.87
CA LEU A 368 21.30 3.81 -15.99
C LEU A 368 19.88 3.36 -16.38
N TYR A 369 19.57 3.34 -17.68
CA TYR A 369 18.26 2.98 -18.21
C TYR A 369 17.95 1.48 -18.04
N ILE A 370 16.82 1.20 -17.39
CA ILE A 370 16.31 -0.14 -17.06
C ILE A 370 14.88 -0.37 -17.56
N GLY A 371 14.53 0.21 -18.72
CA GLY A 371 13.26 -0.08 -19.41
C GLY A 371 12.12 0.87 -19.05
N GLY A 372 10.92 0.31 -18.89
CA GLY A 372 9.69 1.00 -18.48
C GLY A 372 9.25 0.60 -17.07
N SER A 373 7.95 0.61 -16.81
CA SER A 373 7.37 0.09 -15.57
C SER A 373 7.51 -1.44 -15.45
N ALA A 374 7.62 -1.93 -14.22
CA ALA A 374 7.44 -3.34 -13.87
C ALA A 374 5.97 -3.79 -13.84
N SER A 375 5.03 -2.84 -13.86
CA SER A 375 3.65 -3.12 -14.24
C SER A 375 3.50 -3.07 -15.76
N SER A 376 2.50 -3.75 -16.32
CA SER A 376 2.18 -3.68 -17.76
C SER A 376 1.60 -2.33 -18.22
N LYS A 377 1.52 -1.34 -17.31
CA LYS A 377 1.03 0.01 -17.56
C LYS A 377 2.13 0.91 -18.15
N VAL A 378 1.72 1.97 -18.84
CA VAL A 378 2.65 2.95 -19.42
C VAL A 378 3.00 4.03 -18.38
N LEU A 379 4.27 4.43 -18.31
CA LEU A 379 4.71 5.63 -17.58
C LEU A 379 4.49 6.87 -18.45
N LYS A 380 3.78 7.87 -17.93
CA LYS A 380 3.61 9.19 -18.55
C LYS A 380 4.90 10.00 -18.47
N PHE A 381 5.60 9.91 -17.34
CA PHE A 381 6.81 10.68 -17.04
C PHE A 381 8.07 9.80 -16.93
N GLY A 382 9.22 10.43 -16.67
CA GLY A 382 10.51 9.76 -16.50
C GLY A 382 10.95 9.73 -15.04
N TYR A 383 11.65 8.67 -14.64
CA TYR A 383 12.07 8.44 -13.25
C TYR A 383 13.51 7.92 -13.19
N ASN A 384 14.30 8.40 -12.22
CA ASN A 384 15.63 7.85 -11.91
C ASN A 384 15.72 7.49 -10.43
N LEU A 385 15.56 6.21 -10.11
CA LEU A 385 15.53 5.73 -8.73
C LEU A 385 16.93 5.67 -8.10
N SER A 386 17.00 5.98 -6.80
CA SER A 386 18.25 5.86 -6.02
C SER A 386 18.55 4.41 -5.61
N SER A 387 17.51 3.58 -5.49
CA SER A 387 17.55 2.16 -5.11
C SER A 387 16.54 1.32 -5.92
N GLY A 388 16.60 -0.01 -5.77
CA GLY A 388 15.69 -0.95 -6.41
C GLY A 388 16.39 -2.24 -6.84
N GLN A 389 15.65 -3.36 -6.88
CA GLN A 389 16.12 -4.65 -7.38
C GLN A 389 15.74 -4.84 -8.86
N ILE A 390 16.68 -5.32 -9.67
CA ILE A 390 16.51 -5.55 -11.11
C ILE A 390 16.79 -7.01 -11.46
N ASN A 391 16.18 -7.50 -12.54
CA ASN A 391 16.44 -8.84 -13.07
C ASN A 391 17.88 -8.99 -13.61
N ARG A 392 18.30 -10.24 -13.87
CA ARG A 392 19.65 -10.61 -14.36
C ARG A 392 20.12 -9.77 -15.56
N ASP A 393 19.21 -9.46 -16.48
CA ASP A 393 19.50 -8.73 -17.71
C ASP A 393 19.39 -7.20 -17.59
N ARG A 394 19.06 -6.68 -16.40
CA ARG A 394 18.89 -5.25 -16.10
C ARG A 394 17.78 -4.55 -16.92
N GLN A 395 16.71 -5.27 -17.24
CA GLN A 395 15.68 -4.81 -18.19
C GLN A 395 14.40 -4.28 -17.53
N ILE A 396 14.10 -4.67 -16.29
CA ILE A 396 12.91 -4.28 -15.51
C ILE A 396 13.27 -4.39 -14.00
N LEU A 397 12.60 -3.63 -13.13
CA LEU A 397 12.54 -3.92 -11.68
C LEU A 397 11.82 -5.26 -11.41
N THR A 398 12.10 -5.88 -10.26
CA THR A 398 11.44 -7.14 -9.85
C THR A 398 10.10 -6.97 -9.13
N ASN A 399 9.76 -5.75 -8.67
CA ASN A 399 8.61 -5.51 -7.80
C ASN A 399 7.85 -4.22 -8.18
N SER A 400 6.63 -4.37 -8.72
CA SER A 400 5.77 -3.25 -9.14
C SER A 400 5.09 -2.51 -7.98
N SER A 401 5.07 -3.07 -6.77
CA SER A 401 4.57 -2.40 -5.55
C SER A 401 5.65 -1.49 -4.94
N GLU A 402 6.91 -1.92 -4.95
CA GLU A 402 8.08 -1.10 -4.56
C GLU A 402 8.29 0.07 -5.53
N GLU A 403 8.09 -0.17 -6.83
CA GLU A 403 8.07 0.88 -7.87
C GLU A 403 6.97 1.93 -7.60
N ALA A 404 5.72 1.48 -7.43
CA ALA A 404 4.58 2.35 -7.13
C ALA A 404 4.75 3.14 -5.81
N THR A 405 5.30 2.49 -4.77
CA THR A 405 5.65 3.14 -3.50
C THR A 405 6.65 4.26 -3.73
N SER A 406 7.70 4.00 -4.51
CA SER A 406 8.75 4.98 -4.83
C SER A 406 8.17 6.18 -5.59
N PHE A 407 7.38 5.95 -6.64
CA PHE A 407 6.73 7.04 -7.38
C PHE A 407 5.83 7.90 -6.50
N ALA A 408 4.97 7.28 -5.67
CA ALA A 408 4.07 8.01 -4.77
C ALA A 408 4.85 8.85 -3.73
N ARG A 409 6.01 8.38 -3.25
CA ARG A 409 6.90 9.17 -2.40
C ARG A 409 7.56 10.33 -3.15
N MET A 410 8.05 10.10 -4.37
CA MET A 410 8.69 11.13 -5.21
C MET A 410 7.70 12.27 -5.51
N TRP A 411 6.52 11.95 -6.05
CA TRP A 411 5.45 12.93 -6.26
C TRP A 411 5.02 13.60 -4.95
N GLY A 412 4.84 12.81 -3.89
CA GLY A 412 4.48 13.32 -2.56
C GLY A 412 5.56 14.19 -1.90
N HIS A 413 6.83 14.08 -2.28
CA HIS A 413 7.92 14.97 -1.86
C HIS A 413 7.82 16.30 -2.59
N VAL A 414 7.83 16.27 -3.93
CA VAL A 414 7.81 17.47 -4.78
C VAL A 414 6.54 18.32 -4.57
N ILE A 415 5.40 17.68 -4.29
CA ILE A 415 4.15 18.37 -3.91
C ILE A 415 4.26 19.01 -2.51
N ARG A 416 4.94 18.37 -1.53
CA ARG A 416 5.16 18.97 -0.20
C ARG A 416 6.12 20.15 -0.21
N GLU A 417 7.03 20.21 -1.16
CA GLU A 417 7.86 21.41 -1.44
C GLU A 417 7.06 22.55 -2.12
N GLY A 418 5.76 22.37 -2.35
CA GLY A 418 4.86 23.41 -2.88
C GLY A 418 4.82 23.52 -4.40
N ASN A 419 5.41 22.57 -5.14
CA ASN A 419 5.49 22.64 -6.59
C ASN A 419 4.12 22.51 -7.27
N GLN A 420 3.64 23.64 -7.80
CA GLN A 420 2.32 23.74 -8.43
C GLN A 420 2.22 23.07 -9.80
N GLU A 421 3.34 22.83 -10.51
CA GLU A 421 3.32 22.09 -11.78
C GLU A 421 3.15 20.59 -11.52
N ALA A 422 3.92 20.05 -10.57
CA ALA A 422 3.81 18.66 -10.16
C ALA A 422 2.43 18.33 -9.57
N LEU A 423 1.88 19.22 -8.72
CA LEU A 423 0.53 19.05 -8.17
C LEU A 423 -0.55 18.99 -9.26
N LYS A 424 -0.45 19.82 -10.31
CA LYS A 424 -1.37 19.81 -11.45
C LYS A 424 -1.28 18.52 -12.26
N GLU A 425 -0.08 18.12 -12.68
CA GLU A 425 0.09 16.92 -13.51
C GLU A 425 -0.20 15.62 -12.73
N TYR A 426 0.10 15.54 -11.43
CA TYR A 426 -0.26 14.40 -10.59
C TYR A 426 -1.78 14.29 -10.38
N THR A 427 -2.43 15.41 -10.03
CA THR A 427 -3.90 15.44 -9.89
C THR A 427 -4.59 15.09 -11.21
N LYS A 428 -4.04 15.57 -12.34
CA LYS A 428 -4.53 15.21 -13.67
C LYS A 428 -4.38 13.71 -13.96
N MET A 429 -3.24 13.08 -13.68
CA MET A 429 -3.09 11.64 -13.86
C MET A 429 -4.05 10.82 -13.01
N LEU A 430 -4.31 11.25 -11.76
CA LEU A 430 -5.28 10.62 -10.87
C LEU A 430 -6.73 10.77 -11.37
N LEU A 431 -7.07 11.90 -11.99
CA LEU A 431 -8.36 12.11 -12.65
C LEU A 431 -8.51 11.32 -13.97
N GLU A 432 -7.40 11.00 -14.63
CA GLU A 432 -7.33 10.22 -15.88
C GLU A 432 -7.21 8.71 -15.67
N ASP A 433 -7.05 8.21 -14.44
CA ASP A 433 -6.67 6.82 -14.15
C ASP A 433 -7.66 5.78 -14.69
N ASP A 434 -8.98 6.03 -14.56
CA ASP A 434 -10.04 5.17 -15.12
C ASP A 434 -9.92 4.92 -16.64
N GLU A 435 -9.27 5.81 -17.38
CA GLU A 435 -9.06 5.68 -18.83
C GLU A 435 -7.64 5.24 -19.18
N LYS A 436 -6.64 5.92 -18.60
CA LYS A 436 -5.24 5.80 -19.01
C LYS A 436 -4.46 4.78 -18.19
N HIS A 437 -4.94 4.46 -16.98
CA HIS A 437 -4.34 3.49 -16.09
C HIS A 437 -2.82 3.70 -15.90
N TRP A 438 -2.38 4.95 -15.70
CA TRP A 438 -0.96 5.32 -15.69
C TRP A 438 -0.16 4.55 -14.62
N ALA A 439 1.07 4.14 -14.94
CA ALA A 439 1.97 3.51 -13.97
C ALA A 439 2.36 4.47 -12.84
N ASP A 440 2.46 5.76 -13.16
CA ASP A 440 2.82 6.89 -12.29
C ASP A 440 1.90 7.06 -11.06
N VAL A 441 0.66 6.57 -11.15
CA VAL A 441 -0.37 6.63 -10.09
C VAL A 441 -0.85 5.23 -9.68
N ASN A 442 -0.14 4.17 -10.08
CA ASN A 442 -0.49 2.82 -9.70
C ASN A 442 -0.46 2.67 -8.17
N PHE A 443 -1.47 2.02 -7.58
CA PHE A 443 -1.65 1.92 -6.11
C PHE A 443 -1.66 3.27 -5.36
N ALA A 444 -2.00 4.39 -6.01
CA ALA A 444 -2.00 5.72 -5.40
C ALA A 444 -2.86 5.80 -4.11
N LYS A 445 -4.01 5.12 -4.06
CA LYS A 445 -4.87 5.04 -2.87
C LYS A 445 -4.15 4.48 -1.64
N ASP A 446 -3.18 3.60 -1.85
CA ASP A 446 -2.47 2.88 -0.81
C ASP A 446 -1.30 3.73 -0.29
N PHE A 447 -0.59 4.42 -1.20
CA PHE A 447 0.66 5.14 -0.90
C PHE A 447 0.57 6.68 -0.78
N ILE A 448 -0.48 7.35 -1.28
CA ILE A 448 -0.68 8.80 -1.03
C ILE A 448 -0.89 9.04 0.47
N THR A 449 -0.23 10.08 0.98
CA THR A 449 -0.24 10.49 2.40
C THR A 449 -1.21 11.65 2.65
N LYS A 450 -1.70 11.80 3.89
CA LYS A 450 -2.68 12.84 4.29
C LYS A 450 -2.32 14.27 3.85
N PRO A 451 -1.06 14.77 3.97
CA PRO A 451 -0.72 16.12 3.53
C PRO A 451 -0.81 16.29 2.00
N VAL A 452 -0.48 15.25 1.24
CA VAL A 452 -0.54 15.25 -0.24
C VAL A 452 -2.00 15.16 -0.68
N ALA A 453 -2.80 14.30 -0.05
CA ALA A 453 -4.25 14.22 -0.28
C ALA A 453 -4.97 15.56 0.01
N ALA A 454 -4.56 16.28 1.06
CA ALA A 454 -5.10 17.60 1.37
C ALA A 454 -4.74 18.66 0.32
N GLN A 455 -3.51 18.63 -0.24
CA GLN A 455 -3.13 19.51 -1.36
C GLN A 455 -3.88 19.15 -2.65
N ILE A 456 -4.04 17.87 -2.98
CA ILE A 456 -4.85 17.40 -4.11
C ILE A 456 -6.31 17.90 -3.96
N TRP A 457 -6.90 17.74 -2.77
CA TRP A 457 -8.24 18.26 -2.48
C TRP A 457 -8.34 19.78 -2.65
N THR A 458 -7.35 20.52 -2.15
CA THR A 458 -7.29 21.98 -2.29
C THR A 458 -7.22 22.37 -3.77
N HIS A 459 -6.44 21.65 -4.58
CA HIS A 459 -6.38 21.87 -6.01
C HIS A 459 -7.69 21.49 -6.74
N LEU A 460 -8.35 20.39 -6.37
CA LEU A 460 -9.67 20.03 -6.90
C LEU A 460 -10.69 21.16 -6.65
N LEU A 461 -10.70 21.78 -5.47
CA LEU A 461 -11.54 22.94 -5.18
C LEU A 461 -11.17 24.18 -6.03
N THR A 462 -9.92 24.35 -6.46
CA THR A 462 -9.55 25.42 -7.42
C THR A 462 -9.98 25.14 -8.87
N LEU A 463 -10.19 23.87 -9.24
CA LEU A 463 -10.71 23.50 -10.57
C LEU A 463 -12.21 23.76 -10.70
N TYR A 464 -12.94 23.70 -9.58
CA TYR A 464 -14.39 23.92 -9.51
C TYR A 464 -14.69 25.10 -8.56
N PRO A 465 -14.44 26.37 -8.98
CA PRO A 465 -14.57 27.54 -8.11
C PRO A 465 -16.02 27.90 -7.74
N GLN A 466 -17.02 27.27 -8.35
CA GLN A 466 -18.42 27.42 -7.94
C GLN A 466 -18.66 26.65 -6.64
N ARG A 467 -19.13 27.36 -5.61
CA ARG A 467 -19.33 26.78 -4.26
C ARG A 467 -20.41 25.71 -4.19
N ASP A 468 -21.17 25.54 -5.26
CA ASP A 468 -22.36 24.69 -5.33
C ASP A 468 -22.06 23.28 -5.87
N VAL A 469 -20.80 22.88 -6.09
CA VAL A 469 -20.48 21.48 -6.40
C VAL A 469 -20.54 20.55 -5.17
N PHE A 470 -20.81 19.26 -5.40
CA PHE A 470 -20.59 18.15 -4.48
C PHE A 470 -19.85 17.02 -5.20
N PHE A 471 -18.75 16.52 -4.62
CA PHE A 471 -17.98 15.44 -5.23
C PHE A 471 -18.48 14.07 -4.75
N TYR A 472 -18.55 13.08 -5.63
CA TYR A 472 -18.98 11.71 -5.30
C TYR A 472 -18.16 10.66 -6.07
N ARG A 473 -18.19 9.40 -5.64
CA ARG A 473 -17.52 8.30 -6.35
C ARG A 473 -18.27 7.98 -7.64
N LYS A 474 -17.58 8.01 -8.78
CA LYS A 474 -18.14 7.80 -10.14
C LYS A 474 -18.96 6.52 -10.32
N GLN A 475 -18.73 5.50 -9.50
CA GLN A 475 -19.45 4.22 -9.54
C GLN A 475 -20.78 4.23 -8.76
N ASP A 476 -21.00 5.19 -7.85
CA ASP A 476 -22.20 5.26 -7.01
C ASP A 476 -23.33 6.06 -7.67
N ASN A 477 -24.08 5.40 -8.56
CA ASN A 477 -25.30 5.97 -9.15
C ASN A 477 -26.35 6.39 -8.09
N LYS A 478 -26.32 5.79 -6.89
CA LYS A 478 -27.17 6.20 -5.76
C LYS A 478 -26.83 7.61 -5.27
N ASP A 479 -25.55 7.91 -5.09
CA ASP A 479 -25.06 9.20 -4.60
C ASP A 479 -25.43 10.34 -5.57
N PHE A 480 -25.29 10.13 -6.87
CA PHE A 480 -25.72 11.10 -7.89
C PHE A 480 -27.20 11.51 -7.74
N HIS A 481 -28.10 10.54 -7.54
CA HIS A 481 -29.52 10.79 -7.34
C HIS A 481 -29.81 11.41 -5.97
N ALA A 482 -29.10 10.99 -4.92
CA ALA A 482 -29.22 11.56 -3.59
C ALA A 482 -28.80 13.04 -3.57
N ILE A 483 -27.71 13.40 -4.24
CA ILE A 483 -27.27 14.79 -4.42
C ILE A 483 -28.35 15.58 -5.16
N LYS A 484 -28.73 15.17 -6.38
CA LYS A 484 -29.70 15.93 -7.20
C LYS A 484 -31.08 16.10 -6.55
N LYS A 485 -31.51 15.17 -5.69
CA LYS A 485 -32.83 15.20 -5.04
C LYS A 485 -32.83 15.93 -3.69
N HIS A 486 -31.74 15.85 -2.91
CA HIS A 486 -31.72 16.28 -1.51
C HIS A 486 -30.67 17.35 -1.17
N LEU A 487 -29.76 17.69 -2.08
CA LEU A 487 -28.75 18.74 -1.88
C LEU A 487 -28.90 19.83 -2.96
N PRO A 488 -28.80 21.12 -2.61
CA PRO A 488 -28.77 22.22 -3.57
C PRO A 488 -27.38 22.31 -4.22
N LYS A 489 -26.90 21.22 -4.84
CA LYS A 489 -25.53 21.07 -5.34
C LYS A 489 -25.42 20.27 -6.63
N GLU A 490 -24.45 20.61 -7.47
CA GLU A 490 -24.11 19.91 -8.70
C GLU A 490 -23.20 18.69 -8.43
N PRO A 491 -23.57 17.46 -8.83
CA PRO A 491 -22.78 16.26 -8.58
C PRO A 491 -21.60 16.11 -9.57
N ILE A 492 -20.37 16.16 -9.07
CA ILE A 492 -19.13 15.92 -9.85
C ILE A 492 -18.54 14.55 -9.48
N SER A 493 -18.41 13.67 -10.46
CA SER A 493 -17.87 12.33 -10.28
C SER A 493 -16.33 12.32 -10.20
N LEU A 494 -15.77 11.70 -9.16
CA LEU A 494 -14.34 11.41 -9.04
C LEU A 494 -14.03 9.92 -9.29
N PRO A 495 -12.89 9.59 -9.95
CA PRO A 495 -12.39 8.23 -10.04
C PRO A 495 -12.21 7.57 -8.66
N THR A 496 -12.33 6.25 -8.63
CA THR A 496 -12.29 5.48 -7.37
C THR A 496 -10.97 5.66 -6.62
N CYS A 497 -9.83 5.73 -7.33
CA CYS A 497 -8.52 5.97 -6.69
C CYS A 497 -8.44 7.33 -5.98
N VAL A 498 -9.00 8.40 -6.55
CA VAL A 498 -9.08 9.73 -5.91
C VAL A 498 -10.04 9.69 -4.71
N TRP A 499 -11.24 9.15 -4.90
CA TRP A 499 -12.28 9.12 -3.87
C TRP A 499 -11.81 8.34 -2.63
N ASP A 500 -11.30 7.12 -2.83
CA ASP A 500 -10.85 6.26 -1.74
C ASP A 500 -9.66 6.90 -1.00
N THR A 501 -8.75 7.57 -1.70
CA THR A 501 -7.64 8.35 -1.10
C THR A 501 -8.16 9.45 -0.17
N LEU A 502 -9.22 10.16 -0.56
CA LEU A 502 -9.79 11.25 0.23
C LEU A 502 -10.64 10.75 1.39
N ARG A 503 -11.38 9.64 1.22
CA ARG A 503 -12.14 8.97 2.31
C ARG A 503 -11.22 8.36 3.36
N LYS A 504 -10.11 7.73 2.97
CA LYS A 504 -9.04 7.18 3.85
C LYS A 504 -8.52 8.19 4.89
N TYR A 505 -8.63 9.48 4.62
CA TYR A 505 -8.20 10.56 5.51
C TYR A 505 -9.33 11.47 6.01
N HIS A 506 -10.60 11.08 5.78
CA HIS A 506 -11.82 11.81 6.13
C HIS A 506 -11.87 13.25 5.57
N ILE A 507 -11.30 13.45 4.38
CA ILE A 507 -11.26 14.77 3.71
C ILE A 507 -12.58 15.05 2.97
N VAL A 508 -13.24 14.00 2.48
CA VAL A 508 -14.56 14.07 1.83
C VAL A 508 -15.56 13.17 2.56
N ARG A 509 -16.85 13.45 2.36
CA ARG A 509 -18.00 12.75 2.96
C ARG A 509 -18.93 12.24 1.85
N THR A 510 -19.66 11.16 2.09
CA THR A 510 -20.80 10.78 1.22
C THR A 510 -21.92 11.82 1.31
N PRO A 511 -22.90 11.82 0.37
CA PRO A 511 -24.10 12.65 0.49
C PRO A 511 -24.91 12.36 1.76
N GLU A 512 -24.88 11.12 2.25
CA GLU A 512 -25.55 10.70 3.50
C GLU A 512 -24.81 11.24 4.73
N GLU A 513 -23.50 11.02 4.83
CA GLU A 513 -22.63 11.58 5.89
C GLU A 513 -22.72 13.12 5.96
N TYR A 514 -22.77 13.80 4.80
CA TYR A 514 -22.92 15.24 4.73
C TYR A 514 -24.32 15.72 5.16
N ARG A 515 -25.38 14.99 4.80
CA ARG A 515 -26.76 15.30 5.20
C ARG A 515 -26.97 15.07 6.71
N HIS A 516 -26.33 14.06 7.29
CA HIS A 516 -26.35 13.83 8.75
C HIS A 516 -25.62 14.95 9.49
N ASP A 517 -24.42 15.34 9.04
CA ASP A 517 -23.66 16.47 9.60
C ASP A 517 -24.45 17.80 9.52
N LEU A 518 -25.21 18.03 8.45
CA LEU A 518 -26.10 19.19 8.33
C LEU A 518 -27.25 19.19 9.36
N LEU A 519 -27.81 18.02 9.71
CA LEU A 519 -28.89 17.92 10.72
C LEU A 519 -28.34 17.96 12.15
N HIS A 520 -27.25 17.24 12.42
CA HIS A 520 -26.53 17.29 13.69
C HIS A 520 -26.18 18.73 14.08
N ASN A 521 -25.53 19.46 13.17
CA ASN A 521 -25.07 20.83 13.40
C ASN A 521 -26.17 21.90 13.19
N ALA A 522 -27.42 21.52 12.89
CA ALA A 522 -28.53 22.46 12.80
C ALA A 522 -28.90 23.05 14.17
N PRO A 523 -29.38 24.31 14.23
CA PRO A 523 -29.97 24.86 15.44
C PRO A 523 -31.26 24.12 15.81
N GLY A 524 -31.66 24.24 17.08
CA GLY A 524 -32.97 23.78 17.53
C GLY A 524 -34.11 24.49 16.78
N SER A 525 -35.27 23.84 16.75
CA SER A 525 -36.49 24.37 16.14
C SER A 525 -36.83 25.78 16.66
N SER A 526 -37.29 26.63 15.76
CA SER A 526 -37.90 27.93 16.07
C SER A 526 -39.37 28.01 15.64
N VAL A 527 -40.02 26.86 15.50
CA VAL A 527 -41.46 26.77 15.23
C VAL A 527 -42.22 27.08 16.53
N GLU A 528 -43.20 27.98 16.46
CA GLU A 528 -44.04 28.35 17.60
C GLU A 528 -44.89 27.17 18.11
N GLU A 529 -45.15 27.13 19.41
CA GLU A 529 -45.86 26.01 20.05
C GLU A 529 -47.38 26.10 19.80
N THR A 530 -47.82 25.48 18.71
CA THR A 530 -49.24 25.25 18.39
C THR A 530 -49.79 24.01 19.11
N PRO A 531 -51.12 23.90 19.32
CA PRO A 531 -51.74 22.68 19.87
C PRO A 531 -51.42 21.42 19.05
N TYR A 532 -51.34 21.53 17.71
CA TYR A 532 -50.83 20.47 16.84
C TYR A 532 -49.41 20.04 17.23
N SER A 533 -48.48 21.00 17.36
CA SER A 533 -47.08 20.71 17.68
C SER A 533 -46.89 20.09 19.08
N ALA A 534 -47.63 20.58 20.09
CA ALA A 534 -47.64 20.02 21.45
C ALA A 534 -48.22 18.60 21.45
N GLY A 535 -49.26 18.38 20.65
CA GLY A 535 -49.82 17.06 20.36
C GLY A 535 -48.81 16.10 19.74
N VAL A 536 -48.08 16.53 18.70
CA VAL A 536 -47.07 15.71 18.02
C VAL A 536 -45.94 15.33 18.99
N LYS A 537 -45.43 16.29 19.76
CA LYS A 537 -44.43 16.04 20.82
C LYS A 537 -44.94 14.99 21.81
N ARG A 538 -46.12 15.20 22.40
CA ARG A 538 -46.67 14.31 23.45
C ARG A 538 -46.97 12.91 22.94
N ALA A 539 -47.62 12.79 21.77
CA ALA A 539 -47.96 11.50 21.19
C ALA A 539 -46.72 10.70 20.77
N LEU A 540 -45.67 11.35 20.26
CA LEU A 540 -44.40 10.70 19.96
C LEU A 540 -43.67 10.27 21.24
N SER A 541 -43.58 11.11 22.27
CA SER A 541 -42.97 10.72 23.54
C SER A 541 -43.72 9.56 24.21
N ALA A 542 -45.06 9.55 24.15
CA ALA A 542 -45.86 8.42 24.61
C ALA A 542 -45.64 7.14 23.79
N ALA A 543 -45.42 7.25 22.47
CA ALA A 543 -45.03 6.13 21.63
C ALA A 543 -43.65 5.56 22.01
N LEU A 544 -42.66 6.43 22.25
CA LEU A 544 -41.32 6.06 22.69
C LEU A 544 -41.34 5.35 24.06
N ALA A 545 -42.22 5.79 24.98
CA ALA A 545 -42.39 5.18 26.30
C ALA A 545 -43.08 3.79 26.31
N LEU A 546 -43.50 3.25 25.15
CA LEU A 546 -44.05 1.87 25.06
C LEU A 546 -42.98 0.77 25.04
N ASP A 547 -41.70 1.09 24.82
CA ASP A 547 -40.61 0.11 24.72
C ASP A 547 -39.37 0.59 25.49
N GLU A 548 -38.78 -0.32 26.27
CA GLU A 548 -37.58 -0.07 27.08
C GLU A 548 -36.40 0.46 26.25
N ARG A 549 -36.36 0.12 24.95
CA ARG A 549 -35.33 0.57 24.00
C ARG A 549 -35.47 2.03 23.54
N THR A 550 -36.62 2.65 23.78
CA THR A 550 -36.95 3.98 23.23
C THR A 550 -37.36 5.01 24.27
N LYS A 551 -37.81 4.58 25.45
CA LYS A 551 -38.34 5.46 26.51
C LYS A 551 -37.36 6.56 26.97
N ASP A 552 -36.06 6.28 26.93
CA ASP A 552 -34.99 7.17 27.42
C ASP A 552 -34.37 8.03 26.29
N LEU A 553 -34.89 7.95 25.05
CA LEU A 553 -34.40 8.75 23.93
C LEU A 553 -34.86 10.21 24.03
N LYS A 554 -33.89 11.13 23.98
CA LYS A 554 -34.13 12.57 24.10
C LYS A 554 -34.48 13.18 22.75
N VAL A 555 -35.77 13.46 22.54
CA VAL A 555 -36.29 14.05 21.29
C VAL A 555 -35.88 15.51 21.15
N ILE A 556 -35.21 15.87 20.05
CA ILE A 556 -34.79 17.24 19.74
C ILE A 556 -35.24 17.61 18.32
N PHE A 557 -36.14 18.59 18.22
CA PHE A 557 -36.54 19.14 16.92
C PHE A 557 -35.51 20.16 16.42
N LYS A 558 -35.11 20.05 15.15
CA LYS A 558 -34.00 20.75 14.50
C LYS A 558 -34.46 21.42 13.20
N GLN A 559 -33.88 22.58 12.86
CA GLN A 559 -34.18 23.28 11.60
C GLN A 559 -33.63 22.53 10.37
N ALA A 560 -34.38 21.57 9.85
CA ALA A 560 -33.87 20.61 8.84
C ALA A 560 -34.10 21.02 7.37
N SER A 561 -34.66 22.21 7.14
CA SER A 561 -35.03 22.74 5.80
C SER A 561 -33.91 22.78 4.75
N LYS A 562 -32.65 22.54 5.16
CA LYS A 562 -31.46 22.47 4.28
C LYS A 562 -30.73 21.11 4.29
N SER A 563 -31.04 20.19 5.21
CA SER A 563 -30.44 18.84 5.23
C SER A 563 -31.25 17.84 4.40
N GLY A 564 -32.56 18.05 4.29
CA GLY A 564 -33.48 17.08 3.69
C GLY A 564 -33.45 15.73 4.42
N VAL A 565 -33.09 15.71 5.71
CA VAL A 565 -33.13 14.55 6.60
C VAL A 565 -34.30 14.75 7.56
N GLU A 566 -35.23 13.81 7.55
CA GLU A 566 -36.45 13.84 8.36
C GLU A 566 -36.17 13.45 9.82
N LEU A 567 -35.24 12.51 10.03
CA LEU A 567 -34.88 11.93 11.33
C LEU A 567 -33.43 11.42 11.32
N LEU A 568 -32.72 11.58 12.44
CA LEU A 568 -31.39 11.03 12.72
C LEU A 568 -31.32 10.64 14.20
N LEU A 569 -30.93 9.40 14.50
CA LEU A 569 -30.58 8.97 15.85
C LEU A 569 -29.08 9.15 16.07
N ASP A 570 -28.70 9.92 17.09
CA ASP A 570 -27.32 10.24 17.44
C ASP A 570 -27.06 9.92 18.92
N GLU A 571 -26.41 8.78 19.17
CA GLU A 571 -26.33 8.14 20.50
C GLU A 571 -27.72 7.99 21.16
N ASN A 572 -28.05 8.84 22.13
CA ASN A 572 -29.35 8.89 22.83
C ASN A 572 -30.22 10.09 22.40
N ASP A 573 -29.69 11.02 21.59
CA ASP A 573 -30.42 12.18 21.10
C ASP A 573 -31.10 11.85 19.77
N LEU A 574 -32.43 11.96 19.75
CA LEU A 574 -33.25 11.71 18.58
C LEU A 574 -33.54 13.04 17.86
N LEU A 575 -32.77 13.33 16.82
CA LEU A 575 -32.84 14.56 16.05
C LEU A 575 -33.91 14.46 14.96
N ILE A 576 -34.99 15.23 15.07
CA ILE A 576 -36.14 15.19 14.15
C ILE A 576 -36.29 16.54 13.45
N SER A 577 -36.74 16.53 12.19
CA SER A 577 -37.07 17.77 11.49
C SER A 577 -38.23 18.52 12.16
N ASP A 578 -38.03 19.83 12.31
CA ASP A 578 -39.08 20.79 12.69
C ASP A 578 -40.29 20.83 11.73
N THR A 579 -40.21 20.29 10.52
CA THR A 579 -41.37 20.18 9.61
C THR A 579 -42.49 19.29 10.15
N TYR A 580 -42.20 18.38 11.07
CA TYR A 580 -43.23 17.57 11.74
C TYR A 580 -44.05 18.35 12.78
N LEU A 581 -43.59 19.53 13.20
CA LEU A 581 -44.32 20.40 14.14
C LEU A 581 -45.36 21.31 13.46
N ASP A 582 -45.31 21.44 12.13
CA ASP A 582 -46.30 22.18 11.34
C ASP A 582 -47.18 21.20 10.53
N PHE A 583 -48.50 21.41 10.56
CA PHE A 583 -49.47 20.62 9.81
C PHE A 583 -49.26 20.75 8.30
N ALA A 584 -48.96 21.96 7.79
CA ALA A 584 -48.82 22.21 6.36
C ALA A 584 -47.45 21.80 5.77
N ALA A 585 -46.43 21.56 6.62
CA ALA A 585 -45.13 21.04 6.23
C ALA A 585 -45.09 19.51 6.31
N SER A 586 -45.61 18.91 7.38
CA SER A 586 -45.67 17.45 7.56
C SER A 586 -46.45 16.74 6.45
N HIS A 587 -47.52 17.34 5.93
CA HIS A 587 -48.35 16.74 4.88
C HIS A 587 -47.87 16.98 3.43
N ARG A 588 -46.68 17.56 3.22
CA ARG A 588 -46.12 17.79 1.87
C ARG A 588 -45.56 16.52 1.22
N THR A 589 -45.13 15.56 2.04
CA THR A 589 -44.55 14.29 1.59
C THR A 589 -45.50 13.11 1.80
N ILE A 590 -46.38 13.17 2.80
CA ILE A 590 -47.35 12.13 3.14
C ILE A 590 -48.72 12.82 3.37
N SER A 591 -49.66 12.69 2.43
CA SER A 591 -51.01 13.24 2.61
C SER A 591 -51.87 12.38 3.54
N CYS A 592 -52.91 12.99 4.09
CA CYS A 592 -54.01 12.26 4.73
C CYS A 592 -55.35 12.92 4.41
N TYR A 593 -56.44 12.23 4.73
CA TYR A 593 -57.80 12.68 4.44
C TYR A 593 -58.13 14.09 4.98
N LEU A 594 -57.61 14.48 6.15
CA LEU A 594 -57.83 15.81 6.73
C LEU A 594 -57.15 16.93 5.91
N TRP A 595 -55.96 16.65 5.38
CA TRP A 595 -55.23 17.54 4.48
C TRP A 595 -55.90 17.63 3.10
N GLU A 596 -56.34 16.50 2.56
CA GLU A 596 -57.06 16.43 1.26
C GLU A 596 -58.42 17.13 1.30
N CYS A 597 -59.07 17.21 2.47
CA CYS A 597 -60.27 18.01 2.70
C CYS A 597 -60.01 19.51 2.89
N ALA A 598 -58.75 19.98 2.81
CA ALA A 598 -58.34 21.38 2.96
C ALA A 598 -58.86 22.06 4.25
N ILE A 599 -58.91 21.31 5.35
CA ILE A 599 -59.37 21.79 6.67
C ILE A 599 -58.27 22.66 7.30
N ASN A 600 -58.66 23.64 8.13
CA ASN A 600 -57.73 24.35 9.01
C ASN A 600 -56.89 23.36 9.85
N PRO A 601 -55.67 23.72 10.27
CA PRO A 601 -54.82 22.87 11.09
C PRO A 601 -55.56 22.34 12.34
N PRO A 602 -55.61 21.03 12.57
CA PRO A 602 -56.32 20.46 13.71
C PRO A 602 -55.53 20.62 15.01
N ASP A 603 -56.23 20.85 16.13
CA ASP A 603 -55.65 20.96 17.47
C ASP A 603 -55.19 19.60 18.08
N PHE A 604 -54.88 18.62 17.22
CA PHE A 604 -54.46 17.28 17.61
C PHE A 604 -53.52 16.66 16.55
N PRO A 605 -52.61 15.75 16.95
CA PRO A 605 -51.64 15.16 16.03
C PRO A 605 -52.29 14.13 15.12
N CYS A 606 -51.82 14.03 13.87
CA CYS A 606 -52.30 13.02 12.93
C CYS A 606 -51.57 11.68 13.14
N ASP A 607 -52.32 10.61 13.44
CA ASP A 607 -51.78 9.33 13.90
C ASP A 607 -50.72 8.73 12.97
N HIS A 608 -50.92 8.83 11.65
CA HIS A 608 -50.00 8.31 10.64
C HIS A 608 -48.61 9.00 10.68
N ILE A 609 -48.51 10.25 11.14
CA ILE A 609 -47.22 10.94 11.36
C ILE A 609 -46.47 10.28 12.51
N ILE A 610 -47.16 10.01 13.62
CA ILE A 610 -46.57 9.39 14.82
C ILE A 610 -46.16 7.94 14.53
N VAL A 611 -47.01 7.18 13.82
CA VAL A 611 -46.69 5.82 13.36
C VAL A 611 -45.49 5.83 12.41
N GLY A 612 -45.45 6.71 11.40
CA GLY A 612 -44.35 6.79 10.44
C GLY A 612 -43.00 7.15 11.08
N LEU A 613 -43.01 8.10 12.03
CA LEU A 613 -41.83 8.43 12.83
C LEU A 613 -41.38 7.23 13.69
N TYR A 614 -42.30 6.59 14.42
CA TYR A 614 -41.98 5.46 15.29
C TYR A 614 -41.49 4.22 14.52
N GLU A 615 -42.07 3.92 13.35
CA GLU A 615 -41.56 2.84 12.47
C GLU A 615 -40.15 3.13 11.95
N THR A 616 -39.83 4.40 11.64
CA THR A 616 -38.48 4.82 11.22
C THR A 616 -37.46 4.65 12.35
N ILE A 617 -37.81 5.06 13.56
CA ILE A 617 -36.98 4.90 14.78
C ILE A 617 -36.72 3.41 15.07
N LEU A 618 -37.78 2.60 15.07
CA LEU A 618 -37.72 1.14 15.25
C LEU A 618 -37.00 0.37 14.12
N HIS A 619 -36.78 1.02 12.97
CA HIS A 619 -36.00 0.51 11.86
C HIS A 619 -34.51 0.87 11.99
N ASP A 620 -34.19 2.12 12.31
CA ASP A 620 -32.80 2.56 12.41
C ASP A 620 -32.09 2.05 13.67
N LEU A 621 -32.83 1.83 14.77
CA LEU A 621 -32.36 1.05 15.92
C LEU A 621 -31.91 -0.38 15.56
N LYS A 622 -32.41 -0.97 14.47
CA LYS A 622 -31.92 -2.29 13.97
C LYS A 622 -30.64 -2.18 13.15
N LYS A 623 -30.36 -1.02 12.55
CA LYS A 623 -29.11 -0.76 11.80
C LYS A 623 -27.94 -0.48 12.72
N GLY A 624 -28.18 0.22 13.84
CA GLY A 624 -27.15 0.80 14.70
C GLY A 624 -26.16 -0.19 15.33
N GLY A 625 -26.46 -1.49 15.34
CA GLY A 625 -25.49 -2.55 15.67
C GLY A 625 -24.98 -2.59 17.11
N GLN A 626 -25.50 -1.75 18.01
CA GLN A 626 -25.07 -1.71 19.41
C GLN A 626 -25.35 -3.05 20.12
N PRO A 627 -24.33 -3.71 20.71
CA PRO A 627 -24.49 -4.97 21.41
C PRO A 627 -24.74 -4.77 22.92
N LEU A 628 -25.59 -3.80 23.30
CA LEU A 628 -25.86 -3.47 24.71
C LEU A 628 -27.35 -3.48 25.06
N LEU A 629 -27.68 -4.41 25.95
CA LEU A 629 -28.84 -4.47 26.84
C LEU A 629 -30.23 -4.65 26.19
N GLN A 630 -31.01 -5.53 26.81
CA GLN A 630 -32.42 -5.90 26.51
C GLN A 630 -32.80 -6.04 25.03
N LYS A 631 -32.91 -7.31 24.58
CA LYS A 631 -33.98 -7.66 23.64
C LYS A 631 -35.31 -7.19 24.24
N SER A 632 -36.08 -6.39 23.51
CA SER A 632 -37.45 -6.10 23.93
C SER A 632 -38.23 -7.41 24.04
N PHE A 633 -39.06 -7.53 25.08
CA PHE A 633 -39.92 -8.71 25.28
C PHE A 633 -41.00 -8.82 24.21
N GLU A 634 -41.27 -7.74 23.49
CA GLU A 634 -42.29 -7.66 22.45
C GLU A 634 -41.69 -7.51 21.05
N SER A 635 -42.38 -8.07 20.05
CA SER A 635 -42.02 -7.86 18.65
C SER A 635 -42.38 -6.44 18.22
N ASN A 636 -41.65 -5.88 17.24
CA ASN A 636 -42.01 -4.61 16.61
C ASN A 636 -43.45 -4.59 16.05
N ILE A 637 -44.03 -5.76 15.71
CA ILE A 637 -45.42 -5.89 15.26
C ILE A 637 -46.40 -5.69 16.43
N SER A 638 -46.09 -6.26 17.61
CA SER A 638 -46.85 -6.01 18.85
C SER A 638 -46.80 -4.54 19.24
N LEU A 639 -45.60 -3.95 19.25
CA LEU A 639 -45.40 -2.53 19.57
C LEU A 639 -46.15 -1.60 18.60
N ARG A 640 -46.17 -1.91 17.30
CA ARG A 640 -47.00 -1.18 16.32
C ARG A 640 -48.49 -1.34 16.62
N GLN A 641 -48.97 -2.55 16.88
CA GLN A 641 -50.39 -2.78 17.21
C GLN A 641 -50.81 -2.05 18.49
N LYS A 642 -49.95 -2.02 19.52
CA LYS A 642 -50.15 -1.20 20.73
C LYS A 642 -50.21 0.29 20.40
N LEU A 643 -49.28 0.80 19.59
CA LEU A 643 -49.27 2.22 19.19
C LEU A 643 -50.55 2.58 18.41
N ASP A 644 -50.91 1.78 17.41
CA ASP A 644 -52.11 1.96 16.58
C ASP A 644 -53.39 2.01 17.44
N VAL A 645 -53.50 1.16 18.46
CA VAL A 645 -54.64 1.16 19.41
C VAL A 645 -54.60 2.36 20.34
N ASN A 646 -53.43 2.67 20.91
CA ASN A 646 -53.27 3.78 21.85
C ASN A 646 -53.52 5.15 21.20
N LEU A 647 -53.04 5.38 19.98
CA LEU A 647 -53.28 6.64 19.27
C LEU A 647 -54.77 6.87 19.02
N ARG A 648 -55.50 5.89 18.45
CA ARG A 648 -56.93 6.06 18.15
C ARG A 648 -57.80 6.33 19.39
N GLN A 649 -57.32 5.93 20.57
CA GLN A 649 -58.05 5.99 21.84
C GLN A 649 -57.54 7.08 22.80
N MET A 650 -56.38 7.69 22.48
CA MET A 650 -55.80 8.85 23.16
C MET A 650 -56.80 10.02 23.14
N PRO A 651 -57.18 10.58 24.30
CA PRO A 651 -58.03 11.76 24.37
C PRO A 651 -57.45 12.94 23.57
N ARG A 652 -58.28 13.53 22.71
CA ARG A 652 -57.97 14.68 21.85
C ARG A 652 -58.78 15.88 22.33
N ILE A 653 -58.24 17.09 22.16
CA ILE A 653 -58.93 18.34 22.53
C ILE A 653 -59.45 18.24 23.98
N VAL A 654 -58.53 18.04 24.93
CA VAL A 654 -58.88 18.01 26.37
C VAL A 654 -59.07 19.44 26.84
N GLU A 655 -60.26 19.76 27.30
CA GLU A 655 -60.63 21.11 27.74
C GLU A 655 -60.87 21.13 29.25
N LEU A 656 -60.54 22.26 29.88
CA LEU A 656 -60.87 22.56 31.25
C LEU A 656 -61.59 23.92 31.27
N VAL A 657 -62.86 23.92 31.69
CA VAL A 657 -63.68 25.12 31.75
C VAL A 657 -64.32 25.27 33.13
N PRO A 658 -64.66 26.50 33.58
CA PRO A 658 -65.44 26.68 34.80
C PRO A 658 -66.78 25.93 34.76
N GLY A 659 -67.19 25.39 35.91
CA GLY A 659 -68.49 24.74 36.06
C GLY A 659 -69.65 25.73 36.12
N LYS A 660 -70.83 25.24 36.52
CA LYS A 660 -72.05 26.06 36.62
C LYS A 660 -72.23 26.69 37.99
N SER A 661 -71.53 26.17 39.01
CA SER A 661 -71.51 26.70 40.37
C SER A 661 -70.11 27.21 40.76
N THR A 662 -70.03 28.10 41.75
CA THR A 662 -68.75 28.55 42.33
C THR A 662 -67.96 27.37 42.90
N GLY A 663 -66.66 27.28 42.62
CA GLY A 663 -65.83 26.15 43.06
C GLY A 663 -66.04 24.85 42.27
N GLU A 664 -66.62 24.91 41.06
CA GLU A 664 -66.66 23.79 40.11
C GLU A 664 -65.70 24.02 38.93
N LEU A 665 -65.11 22.93 38.43
CA LEU A 665 -64.50 22.87 37.09
C LEU A 665 -65.06 21.66 36.31
N MET A 666 -65.18 21.80 34.99
CA MET A 666 -65.61 20.76 34.07
C MET A 666 -64.46 20.37 33.14
N VAL A 667 -64.23 19.06 33.01
CA VAL A 667 -63.25 18.45 32.11
C VAL A 667 -63.97 17.77 30.95
N SER A 668 -63.73 18.18 29.71
CA SER A 668 -64.24 17.52 28.49
C SER A 668 -63.10 17.04 27.59
N TRP A 669 -63.38 16.09 26.70
CA TRP A 669 -62.45 15.63 25.67
C TRP A 669 -63.20 14.97 24.51
N THR A 670 -62.55 14.97 23.34
CA THR A 670 -62.96 14.22 22.15
C THR A 670 -62.13 12.92 22.04
N ASP A 671 -62.67 11.90 21.37
CA ASP A 671 -61.93 10.73 20.90
C ASP A 671 -62.53 10.22 19.58
N LEU A 672 -61.84 9.28 18.91
CA LEU A 672 -62.19 8.82 17.56
C LEU A 672 -63.09 7.57 17.52
N GLU A 673 -63.18 6.80 18.62
CA GLU A 673 -63.74 5.43 18.61
C GLU A 673 -64.98 5.26 19.50
N SER A 674 -65.09 5.93 20.64
CA SER A 674 -66.13 5.71 21.67
C SER A 674 -67.56 5.81 21.11
N ASN A 675 -67.83 6.85 20.34
CA ASN A 675 -69.13 7.07 19.71
C ASN A 675 -69.48 6.00 18.66
N MET A 676 -68.47 5.42 18.00
CA MET A 676 -68.66 4.36 17.00
C MET A 676 -68.85 3.00 17.68
N ILE A 677 -67.96 2.65 18.61
CA ILE A 677 -67.95 1.38 19.35
C ILE A 677 -69.22 1.22 20.20
N SER A 678 -69.66 2.28 20.89
CA SER A 678 -70.90 2.22 21.67
C SER A 678 -72.15 2.05 20.80
N ARG A 679 -72.18 2.65 19.60
CA ARG A 679 -73.31 2.48 18.65
C ARG A 679 -73.33 1.11 17.96
N LEU A 680 -72.17 0.56 17.60
CA LEU A 680 -72.08 -0.70 16.85
C LEU A 680 -72.06 -1.95 17.74
N HIS A 681 -71.55 -1.84 18.97
CA HIS A 681 -71.30 -2.99 19.85
C HIS A 681 -71.89 -2.84 21.26
N GLY A 682 -72.49 -1.70 21.60
CA GLY A 682 -73.03 -1.44 22.95
C GLY A 682 -71.96 -1.33 24.05
N LEU A 683 -70.68 -1.28 23.67
CA LEU A 683 -69.54 -1.23 24.58
C LEU A 683 -69.20 0.23 24.92
N ASP A 684 -69.18 0.55 26.20
CA ASP A 684 -68.85 1.89 26.68
C ASP A 684 -67.38 2.00 27.09
N MET A 685 -66.63 2.77 26.30
CA MET A 685 -65.24 3.09 26.63
C MET A 685 -65.18 3.97 27.88
N MET A 686 -64.38 3.52 28.84
CA MET A 686 -64.17 4.16 30.13
C MET A 686 -62.87 4.96 30.12
N TYR A 687 -62.92 6.18 30.63
CA TYR A 687 -61.81 7.12 30.75
C TYR A 687 -61.60 7.50 32.21
N LYS A 688 -60.35 7.61 32.65
CA LYS A 688 -59.98 8.19 33.94
C LYS A 688 -59.57 9.64 33.71
N ALA A 689 -60.32 10.56 34.30
CA ALA A 689 -59.94 11.97 34.41
C ALA A 689 -59.49 12.25 35.84
N THR A 690 -58.28 12.78 36.03
CA THR A 690 -57.73 13.20 37.33
C THR A 690 -57.44 14.69 37.29
N LEU A 691 -58.01 15.47 38.20
CA LEU A 691 -57.89 16.92 38.22
C LEU A 691 -56.83 17.33 39.25
N HIS A 692 -55.61 17.57 38.77
CA HIS A 692 -54.43 17.80 39.60
C HIS A 692 -54.30 19.26 40.04
N LYS A 693 -53.91 19.46 41.31
CA LYS A 693 -53.50 20.76 41.88
C LYS A 693 -52.13 21.18 41.33
N ARG A 694 -51.99 22.40 40.80
CA ARG A 694 -50.72 22.90 40.27
C ARG A 694 -49.65 23.03 41.36
N SER A 695 -50.04 23.39 42.58
CA SER A 695 -49.12 23.61 43.71
C SER A 695 -48.40 22.34 44.21
N ILE A 696 -49.00 21.17 44.04
CA ILE A 696 -48.52 19.88 44.57
C ILE A 696 -48.15 18.89 43.45
N CYS A 697 -48.81 19.00 42.30
CA CYS A 697 -48.72 18.02 41.21
C CYS A 697 -48.21 18.61 39.89
N SER A 698 -47.44 19.72 39.92
CA SER A 698 -46.87 20.37 38.72
C SER A 698 -46.32 19.37 37.70
N ASP A 699 -45.63 18.35 38.18
CA ASP A 699 -44.85 17.44 37.34
C ASP A 699 -45.75 16.39 36.67
N LYS A 700 -46.97 16.17 37.19
CA LYS A 700 -47.94 15.24 36.62
C LYS A 700 -48.47 15.64 35.25
N GLN A 701 -48.29 16.89 34.82
CA GLN A 701 -48.56 17.29 33.44
C GLN A 701 -47.65 16.57 32.42
N PHE A 702 -46.50 16.04 32.85
CA PHE A 702 -45.54 15.33 32.00
C PHE A 702 -45.77 13.81 31.95
N ASP A 703 -46.68 13.24 32.75
CA ASP A 703 -47.01 11.81 32.68
C ASP A 703 -47.55 11.45 31.26
N LEU A 704 -46.84 10.58 30.54
CA LEU A 704 -47.13 10.24 29.14
C LEU A 704 -48.12 9.07 29.00
N ILE A 705 -47.97 8.08 29.87
CA ILE A 705 -48.70 6.81 29.86
C ILE A 705 -49.38 6.61 31.22
N PHE A 706 -50.65 6.21 31.21
CA PHE A 706 -51.38 5.77 32.38
C PHE A 706 -50.99 4.34 32.76
N GLN A 707 -50.55 4.17 34.00
CA GLN A 707 -50.32 2.87 34.64
C GLN A 707 -51.40 2.62 35.69
N THR A 708 -51.81 1.37 35.79
CA THR A 708 -52.78 0.90 36.78
C THR A 708 -52.05 0.70 38.10
N GLU A 709 -51.82 1.82 38.82
CA GLU A 709 -51.28 1.81 40.18
C GLU A 709 -52.00 0.75 41.03
N GLY A 710 -51.23 -0.02 41.82
CA GLY A 710 -51.73 -1.02 42.75
C GLY A 710 -52.43 -0.42 43.97
N ALA A 711 -53.43 0.44 43.73
CA ALA A 711 -54.22 1.09 44.75
C ALA A 711 -54.94 0.04 45.62
N THR A 712 -54.82 0.19 46.93
CA THR A 712 -55.59 -0.61 47.88
C THR A 712 -57.09 -0.39 47.66
N ILE A 713 -57.83 -1.47 47.46
CA ILE A 713 -59.26 -1.44 47.06
C ILE A 713 -60.18 -1.17 48.29
N ASP A 714 -59.65 -0.47 49.29
CA ASP A 714 -60.27 -0.28 50.61
C ASP A 714 -61.15 0.99 50.68
N ASN A 715 -61.08 1.88 49.67
CA ASN A 715 -61.82 3.14 49.61
C ASN A 715 -62.44 3.44 48.22
N MET A 716 -62.84 2.41 47.47
CA MET A 716 -63.68 2.60 46.28
C MET A 716 -65.16 2.40 46.62
N ASP A 717 -65.97 3.47 46.56
CA ASP A 717 -67.41 3.29 46.44
C ASP A 717 -67.74 2.85 45.00
N PHE A 718 -68.04 1.55 44.86
CA PHE A 718 -68.40 0.90 43.61
C PHE A 718 -69.64 1.52 42.92
N ARG A 719 -70.41 2.38 43.60
CA ARG A 719 -71.61 3.02 43.03
C ARG A 719 -71.31 4.29 42.24
N ASP A 720 -70.28 5.05 42.60
CA ASP A 720 -70.14 6.44 42.14
C ASP A 720 -68.89 6.71 41.25
N ARG A 721 -67.97 5.74 41.14
CA ARG A 721 -66.78 5.77 40.24
C ARG A 721 -65.89 7.02 40.36
N ARG A 722 -65.97 7.73 41.48
CA ARG A 722 -65.15 8.89 41.85
C ARG A 722 -64.23 8.51 43.01
N GLY A 723 -63.13 9.23 43.17
CA GLY A 723 -62.18 8.99 44.27
C GLY A 723 -61.09 10.04 44.36
N VAL A 724 -60.09 9.77 45.18
CA VAL A 724 -58.90 10.62 45.38
C VAL A 724 -57.66 9.81 45.04
N ALA A 725 -56.77 10.36 44.22
CA ALA A 725 -55.51 9.74 43.84
C ALA A 725 -54.48 9.82 44.98
N LEU A 726 -53.38 9.05 44.90
CA LEU A 726 -52.33 9.02 45.93
C LEU A 726 -51.73 10.41 46.26
N CYS A 727 -51.80 11.35 45.32
CA CYS A 727 -51.39 12.75 45.46
C CYS A 727 -52.46 13.69 46.05
N GLY A 728 -53.55 13.16 46.62
CA GLY A 728 -54.64 13.96 47.22
C GLY A 728 -55.56 14.66 46.21
N CYS A 729 -55.37 14.45 44.90
CA CYS A 729 -56.15 15.09 43.84
C CYS A 729 -57.38 14.24 43.43
N PRO A 730 -58.55 14.84 43.18
CA PRO A 730 -59.77 14.10 42.83
C PRO A 730 -59.69 13.48 41.42
N PHE A 731 -60.28 12.30 41.26
CA PHE A 731 -60.46 11.63 39.96
C PHE A 731 -61.88 11.10 39.76
N ALA A 732 -62.24 10.84 38.50
CA ALA A 732 -63.47 10.18 38.11
C ALA A 732 -63.22 9.20 36.96
N ILE A 733 -63.93 8.07 36.95
CA ILE A 733 -63.88 7.05 35.89
C ILE A 733 -65.23 7.01 35.19
N VAL A 734 -65.34 7.67 34.04
CA VAL A 734 -66.61 7.92 33.34
C VAL A 734 -66.59 7.41 31.90
N SER A 735 -67.78 7.22 31.30
CA SER A 735 -67.90 6.96 29.86
C SER A 735 -67.97 8.27 29.08
N GLN A 736 -67.44 8.31 27.86
CA GLN A 736 -67.48 9.49 26.99
C GLN A 736 -68.91 10.02 26.74
N LYS A 737 -69.94 9.15 26.88
CA LYS A 737 -71.37 9.51 26.83
C LYS A 737 -71.79 10.70 27.72
N GLY A 738 -71.01 11.05 28.75
CA GLY A 738 -71.30 12.15 29.68
C GLY A 738 -70.98 13.56 29.17
N ASN A 739 -70.36 13.71 27.99
CA ASN A 739 -69.78 14.99 27.51
C ASN A 739 -68.76 15.60 28.51
N GLY A 740 -67.98 14.75 29.18
CA GLY A 740 -67.00 15.15 30.19
C GLY A 740 -67.42 14.82 31.62
N VAL A 741 -66.82 15.49 32.60
CA VAL A 741 -67.08 15.34 34.04
C VAL A 741 -66.89 16.64 34.82
N VAL A 742 -67.80 16.92 35.74
CA VAL A 742 -67.71 18.05 36.69
C VAL A 742 -67.06 17.59 38.00
N PHE A 743 -66.13 18.40 38.50
CA PHE A 743 -65.49 18.30 39.81
C PHE A 743 -65.95 19.49 40.68
N PRO A 744 -66.83 19.26 41.67
CA PRO A 744 -67.29 20.29 42.61
C PRO A 744 -66.40 20.37 43.86
N GLY A 745 -66.54 21.47 44.62
CA GLY A 745 -65.90 21.63 45.94
C GLY A 745 -64.40 21.95 45.89
N LEU A 746 -63.94 22.55 44.78
CA LEU A 746 -62.55 22.92 44.56
C LEU A 746 -62.18 24.22 45.28
N ASP A 747 -60.89 24.38 45.61
CA ASP A 747 -60.36 25.58 46.24
C ASP A 747 -60.24 26.70 45.21
N SER A 748 -60.91 27.83 45.42
CA SER A 748 -60.89 28.98 44.51
C SER A 748 -59.53 29.70 44.42
N ASN A 749 -58.54 29.34 45.25
CA ASN A 749 -57.19 29.91 45.25
C ASN A 749 -56.15 28.97 44.60
N GLU A 750 -56.55 27.76 44.20
CA GLU A 750 -55.67 26.75 43.60
C GLU A 750 -55.95 26.64 42.11
N GLU A 751 -54.89 26.61 41.30
CA GLU A 751 -55.01 26.31 39.87
C GLU A 751 -55.03 24.78 39.66
N TYR A 752 -55.94 24.30 38.82
CA TYR A 752 -56.06 22.88 38.51
C TYR A 752 -55.85 22.60 37.02
N PHE A 753 -55.29 21.44 36.68
CA PHE A 753 -55.20 20.94 35.30
C PHE A 753 -55.64 19.46 35.22
N PRO A 754 -56.28 19.00 34.13
CA PRO A 754 -56.76 17.63 34.02
C PRO A 754 -55.79 16.72 33.27
N MET A 755 -55.57 15.52 33.82
CA MET A 755 -54.91 14.40 33.14
C MET A 755 -55.98 13.38 32.77
N VAL A 756 -56.15 13.11 31.47
CA VAL A 756 -57.21 12.22 30.95
C VAL A 756 -56.61 11.12 30.09
N SER A 757 -56.97 9.87 30.36
CA SER A 757 -56.55 8.66 29.62
C SER A 757 -57.70 7.64 29.55
N ARG A 758 -57.59 6.66 28.64
CA ARG A 758 -58.43 5.45 28.69
C ARG A 758 -58.12 4.69 29.98
N TYR A 759 -59.14 4.17 30.68
CA TYR A 759 -58.94 3.39 31.90
C TYR A 759 -58.55 1.93 31.59
N ILE A 760 -57.39 1.76 30.95
CA ILE A 760 -56.69 0.49 30.69
C ILE A 760 -55.19 0.74 30.83
N ASP A 761 -54.45 -0.26 31.34
CA ASP A 761 -53.01 -0.16 31.48
C ASP A 761 -52.28 0.15 30.17
N GLN A 762 -51.21 0.94 30.25
CA GLN A 762 -50.42 1.45 29.11
C GLN A 762 -51.17 2.40 28.16
N ALA A 763 -52.31 2.98 28.59
CA ALA A 763 -53.06 3.96 27.80
C ALA A 763 -52.37 5.34 27.72
N PHE A 764 -52.40 6.00 26.57
CA PHE A 764 -51.86 7.35 26.42
C PHE A 764 -52.71 8.42 27.13
N TYR A 765 -52.05 9.39 27.76
CA TYR A 765 -52.69 10.61 28.24
C TYR A 765 -52.85 11.63 27.09
N GLY A 766 -54.02 12.27 27.02
CA GLY A 766 -54.22 13.44 26.15
C GLY A 766 -53.31 14.61 26.54
N VAL A 767 -53.23 15.63 25.68
CA VAL A 767 -52.51 16.88 26.00
C VAL A 767 -53.31 17.63 27.09
N PRO A 768 -52.74 17.90 28.28
CA PRO A 768 -53.44 18.66 29.30
C PRO A 768 -53.53 20.14 28.90
N PRO A 769 -54.69 20.79 29.04
CA PRO A 769 -54.81 22.24 28.92
C PRO A 769 -54.08 22.95 30.06
N VAL A 770 -53.86 24.26 29.89
CA VAL A 770 -53.26 25.14 30.92
C VAL A 770 -54.12 25.11 32.20
N ALA A 771 -53.46 25.13 33.36
CA ALA A 771 -54.15 25.13 34.64
C ALA A 771 -54.97 26.41 34.86
N ILE A 772 -56.18 26.30 35.42
CA ILE A 772 -57.06 27.45 35.73
C ILE A 772 -57.65 27.39 37.14
N LEU A 773 -58.05 28.56 37.65
CA LEU A 773 -58.77 28.71 38.92
C LEU A 773 -60.27 28.36 38.75
N PRO A 774 -60.91 27.70 39.73
CA PRO A 774 -62.37 27.62 39.82
C PRO A 774 -63.01 29.00 40.05
N THR A 775 -64.20 29.24 39.51
CA THR A 775 -64.91 30.53 39.71
C THR A 775 -65.12 30.82 41.20
N ALA A 776 -64.65 31.99 41.63
CA ALA A 776 -64.72 32.45 43.02
C ALA A 776 -66.16 32.74 43.48
N LYS A 777 -66.35 32.84 44.80
CA LYS A 777 -67.61 33.30 45.40
C LYS A 777 -67.66 34.82 45.47
N ASP A 778 -68.65 35.44 44.84
CA ASP A 778 -68.95 36.85 45.05
C ASP A 778 -69.45 37.09 46.48
N VAL A 779 -68.74 37.93 47.23
CA VAL A 779 -69.12 38.34 48.59
C VAL A 779 -70.06 39.54 48.49
N ALA A 780 -71.35 39.25 48.25
CA ALA A 780 -72.35 40.26 47.90
C ALA A 780 -73.67 40.13 48.70
N ASP A 781 -73.61 39.99 50.03
CA ASP A 781 -74.65 40.58 50.88
C ASP A 781 -74.22 40.74 52.36
N LEU A 782 -74.01 41.98 52.78
CA LEU A 782 -74.26 42.53 54.13
C LEU A 782 -73.90 44.03 54.12
N LYS A 783 -74.91 44.90 54.11
CA LYS A 783 -74.77 46.37 54.22
C LYS A 783 -75.09 46.83 55.64
N SER A 784 -74.68 48.06 55.95
CA SER A 784 -74.82 48.77 57.24
C SER A 784 -73.89 48.23 58.36
N GLU A 785 -73.30 49.06 59.23
CA GLU A 785 -73.45 50.52 59.39
C GLU A 785 -72.24 51.23 60.04
N VAL A 786 -72.16 52.55 59.81
CA VAL A 786 -71.33 53.57 60.53
C VAL A 786 -69.80 53.57 60.35
N ASN A 787 -69.29 54.80 60.20
CA ASN A 787 -67.90 55.31 60.06
C ASN A 787 -67.77 56.44 61.14
N PRO A 788 -66.62 57.11 61.48
CA PRO A 788 -65.31 57.09 60.81
C PRO A 788 -64.06 57.20 61.75
N ALA A 789 -62.94 57.63 61.15
CA ALA A 789 -61.64 58.02 61.70
C ALA A 789 -60.63 56.87 61.97
N HIS A 790 -59.32 57.03 61.71
CA HIS A 790 -58.56 58.24 61.35
C HIS A 790 -57.61 58.03 60.13
N ILE A 791 -56.82 59.05 59.81
CA ILE A 791 -56.15 59.31 58.50
C ILE A 791 -54.71 59.82 58.81
N PRO A 792 -53.68 59.74 57.92
CA PRO A 792 -53.43 58.93 56.70
C PRO A 792 -51.93 58.47 56.50
N ILE A 793 -51.57 57.93 55.31
CA ILE A 793 -50.27 58.16 54.55
C ILE A 793 -48.94 57.63 55.19
N LYS A 794 -47.92 57.09 54.49
CA LYS A 794 -47.58 56.88 53.06
C LYS A 794 -46.58 55.71 52.90
N ALA A 795 -46.41 55.20 51.68
CA ALA A 795 -45.23 54.43 51.22
C ALA A 795 -44.17 55.40 50.58
N PRO A 796 -43.02 54.99 49.98
CA PRO A 796 -42.54 53.63 49.63
C PRO A 796 -40.99 53.39 49.74
N ALA A 797 -40.54 52.27 49.15
CA ALA A 797 -39.34 52.11 48.30
C ALA A 797 -37.96 51.66 48.85
N ASP A 798 -37.25 50.99 47.92
CA ASP A 798 -35.81 50.76 47.72
C ASP A 798 -34.94 49.98 48.74
N GLY A 799 -34.01 49.17 48.21
CA GLY A 799 -32.99 48.46 49.00
C GLY A 799 -32.38 47.21 48.36
N HIS A 800 -31.60 47.34 47.28
CA HIS A 800 -30.60 46.31 46.93
C HIS A 800 -29.53 46.24 48.02
N ILE A 801 -29.01 45.04 48.31
CA ILE A 801 -27.56 44.76 48.48
C ILE A 801 -27.31 43.25 48.37
N ASN A 802 -26.08 42.89 48.03
CA ASN A 802 -25.61 41.54 47.71
C ASN A 802 -24.53 41.10 48.74
N LEU A 803 -23.94 39.91 48.54
CA LEU A 803 -22.68 39.42 49.09
C LEU A 803 -22.67 38.89 50.54
N SER A 804 -22.75 37.55 50.61
CA SER A 804 -21.76 36.65 51.26
C SER A 804 -21.38 36.81 52.75
N GLY A 805 -21.58 35.71 53.49
CA GLY A 805 -20.43 35.02 54.11
C GLY A 805 -20.27 35.09 55.62
N ILE A 806 -21.03 34.26 56.34
CA ILE A 806 -20.71 33.79 57.71
C ILE A 806 -20.92 32.26 57.67
N ASN A 807 -19.93 31.36 57.76
CA ASN A 807 -18.77 31.18 58.66
C ASN A 807 -19.11 30.31 59.89
N ALA A 808 -18.13 29.48 60.27
CA ALA A 808 -17.91 28.85 61.59
C ALA A 808 -18.75 27.62 62.07
N VAL A 809 -18.00 26.50 62.24
CA VAL A 809 -17.70 25.83 63.54
C VAL A 809 -18.65 24.75 64.16
N GLU A 810 -17.97 23.79 64.82
CA GLU A 810 -18.38 22.81 65.86
C GLU A 810 -19.25 21.55 65.56
N PHE A 811 -18.67 20.39 65.94
CA PHE A 811 -19.09 19.47 67.02
C PHE A 811 -20.62 19.31 67.32
N ALA A 812 -21.15 18.11 67.63
CA ALA A 812 -20.50 16.89 68.13
C ALA A 812 -21.36 15.61 67.97
N HIS A 813 -20.72 14.46 68.26
CA HIS A 813 -21.30 13.17 68.72
C HIS A 813 -22.39 12.48 67.87
N ARG A 814 -22.15 11.20 67.53
CA ARG A 814 -22.69 10.06 68.32
C ARG A 814 -22.22 8.66 67.86
N TYR A 815 -22.27 7.75 68.84
CA TYR A 815 -22.25 6.27 68.82
C TYR A 815 -21.02 5.47 68.35
N PHE A 816 -20.62 4.58 69.27
CA PHE A 816 -19.89 3.32 69.08
C PHE A 816 -20.84 2.25 68.50
N ASP A 817 -20.29 1.29 67.75
CA ASP A 817 -20.13 -0.13 68.19
C ASP A 817 -19.10 -0.79 67.25
N GLU A 818 -17.97 -1.27 67.79
CA GLU A 818 -17.67 -2.68 68.14
C GLU A 818 -17.36 -3.59 66.93
N GLY A 819 -16.16 -4.20 66.93
CA GLY A 819 -15.64 -4.96 65.78
C GLY A 819 -14.18 -5.42 65.87
N ILE A 820 -13.84 -6.12 66.96
CA ILE A 820 -12.72 -7.07 67.19
C ILE A 820 -11.85 -7.38 65.93
N GLY A 821 -10.51 -7.26 65.90
CA GLY A 821 -9.50 -6.97 66.94
C GLY A 821 -8.41 -8.07 67.01
N PHE A 822 -7.12 -7.72 67.21
CA PHE A 822 -6.10 -8.61 67.79
C PHE A 822 -4.81 -7.85 68.20
N ASP A 823 -4.20 -8.26 69.31
CA ASP A 823 -2.93 -7.74 69.84
C ASP A 823 -1.68 -8.38 69.19
N ILE A 824 -0.53 -7.69 69.29
CA ILE A 824 0.61 -8.17 70.12
C ILE A 824 1.68 -7.07 70.29
N THR A 825 2.30 -7.07 71.47
CA THR A 825 3.16 -6.02 72.03
C THR A 825 4.66 -6.26 71.89
N SER A 826 5.46 -5.20 71.99
CA SER A 826 6.73 -5.26 72.75
C SER A 826 7.09 -3.91 73.38
N ASN A 827 7.27 -3.91 74.71
CA ASN A 827 7.88 -2.80 75.47
C ASN A 827 9.39 -3.07 75.64
N HIS A 828 10.18 -2.04 75.93
CA HIS A 828 10.97 -2.01 77.18
C HIS A 828 11.52 -0.60 77.50
N THR A 829 12.05 -0.47 78.71
CA THR A 829 12.27 0.77 79.47
C THR A 829 13.74 0.96 79.86
N GLY A 830 14.17 2.18 80.21
CA GLY A 830 15.48 2.42 80.84
C GLY A 830 15.69 3.87 81.27
N ASP A 831 15.94 4.08 82.57
CA ASP A 831 16.22 5.38 83.20
C ASP A 831 17.71 5.80 83.11
N ALA A 832 17.98 7.10 83.27
CA ALA A 832 18.98 7.61 84.22
C ALA A 832 18.96 9.15 84.34
N GLN A 833 19.19 9.68 85.55
CA GLN A 833 19.46 11.10 85.81
C GLN A 833 20.91 11.30 86.28
N THR A 834 21.46 12.50 86.12
CA THR A 834 22.34 13.14 87.14
C THR A 834 22.51 14.64 86.86
N GLY A 835 22.56 15.46 87.92
CA GLY A 835 23.17 16.80 87.90
C GLY A 835 24.57 16.75 88.53
N GLN A 836 25.14 17.77 89.19
CA GLN A 836 24.72 19.15 89.48
C GLN A 836 25.94 19.89 90.09
N VAL A 837 26.28 21.11 89.69
CA VAL A 837 27.20 22.01 90.47
C VAL A 837 26.79 23.48 90.28
N GLU A 838 26.82 24.27 91.35
CA GLU A 838 26.68 25.74 91.33
C GLU A 838 28.01 26.46 91.60
N THR A 839 28.17 27.69 91.11
CA THR A 839 28.97 28.76 91.77
C THR A 839 28.38 30.15 91.46
N LYS A 840 28.83 31.17 92.20
CA LYS A 840 28.30 32.56 92.24
C LYS A 840 29.49 33.55 92.26
N ILE A 841 29.38 34.86 92.02
CA ILE A 841 28.21 35.77 92.13
C ILE A 841 28.36 37.03 91.21
N ILE A 842 27.22 37.59 90.76
CA ILE A 842 26.77 39.01 90.63
C ILE A 842 27.82 40.16 90.68
N PRO A 843 27.67 41.32 89.98
CA PRO A 843 26.61 41.76 89.04
C PRO A 843 27.10 42.23 87.64
N GLU A 844 26.16 42.37 86.69
CA GLU A 844 25.90 43.66 86.02
C GLU A 844 24.50 43.65 85.36
N ALA A 845 23.94 44.83 85.07
CA ALA A 845 22.52 44.98 84.68
C ALA A 845 22.33 45.28 83.18
N GLY A 846 21.24 44.77 82.58
CA GLY A 846 20.74 45.28 81.29
C GLY A 846 20.73 44.32 80.09
N VAL A 847 20.24 43.07 80.22
CA VAL A 847 20.05 42.16 79.06
C VAL A 847 18.68 41.43 79.02
N GLN A 848 17.90 41.43 80.10
CA GLN A 848 16.76 40.50 80.25
C GLN A 848 15.46 40.86 79.49
N ASP A 849 15.34 42.06 78.92
CA ASP A 849 14.15 42.48 78.15
C ASP A 849 14.29 42.39 76.63
N ILE A 850 15.45 41.97 76.11
CA ILE A 850 15.68 41.71 74.67
C ILE A 850 15.57 40.21 74.32
N ILE A 851 15.77 39.32 75.30
CA ILE A 851 15.89 37.88 75.06
C ILE A 851 14.53 37.20 74.81
N LYS A 852 13.47 37.58 75.54
CA LYS A 852 12.16 36.88 75.50
C LYS A 852 11.50 36.82 74.11
N PRO A 853 11.55 37.86 73.25
CA PRO A 853 11.05 37.75 71.87
C PRO A 853 11.90 36.82 71.01
N LEU A 854 13.23 36.87 71.16
CA LEU A 854 14.17 36.07 70.38
C LEU A 854 13.99 34.57 70.65
N ASP A 855 13.85 34.15 71.92
CA ASP A 855 13.67 32.73 72.26
C ASP A 855 12.40 32.14 71.59
N LEU A 856 11.31 32.90 71.58
CA LEU A 856 10.05 32.48 70.94
C LEU A 856 10.17 32.40 69.41
N GLU A 857 10.96 33.26 68.80
CA GLU A 857 11.23 33.25 67.35
C GLU A 857 12.23 32.14 66.96
N VAL A 858 13.23 31.87 67.81
CA VAL A 858 14.16 30.74 67.69
C VAL A 858 13.43 29.40 67.81
N GLU A 859 12.45 29.24 68.71
CA GLU A 859 11.64 28.01 68.76
C GLU A 859 10.77 27.83 67.52
N LYS A 860 10.14 28.91 67.00
CA LYS A 860 9.42 28.85 65.71
C LYS A 860 10.33 28.45 64.54
N LEU A 861 11.55 28.97 64.50
CA LEU A 861 12.54 28.58 63.50
C LEU A 861 12.98 27.12 63.68
N LYS A 862 13.15 26.63 64.91
CA LYS A 862 13.44 25.20 65.18
C LYS A 862 12.30 24.29 64.72
N THR A 863 11.03 24.63 64.98
CA THR A 863 9.89 23.84 64.49
C THR A 863 9.84 23.84 62.96
N HIS A 864 10.05 24.99 62.32
CA HIS A 864 10.00 25.06 60.86
C HIS A 864 11.19 24.37 60.18
N VAL A 865 12.39 24.43 60.76
CA VAL A 865 13.55 23.63 60.31
C VAL A 865 13.29 22.13 60.48
N LYS A 866 12.56 21.72 61.54
CA LYS A 866 12.16 20.32 61.75
C LYS A 866 11.14 19.86 60.70
N GLU A 867 10.16 20.68 60.37
CA GLU A 867 9.19 20.44 59.27
C GLU A 867 9.88 20.33 57.91
N LEU A 868 10.76 21.28 57.58
CA LEU A 868 11.55 21.23 56.34
C LEU A 868 12.46 19.98 56.29
N SER A 869 13.04 19.58 57.43
CA SER A 869 13.84 18.36 57.53
C SER A 869 13.01 17.10 57.31
N THR A 870 11.79 17.01 57.86
CA THR A 870 10.90 15.85 57.59
C THR A 870 10.42 15.84 56.15
N THR A 871 10.04 16.98 55.56
CA THR A 871 9.68 17.09 54.14
C THR A 871 10.82 16.64 53.23
N LEU A 872 12.05 17.11 53.49
CA LEU A 872 13.24 16.71 52.73
C LEU A 872 13.55 15.21 52.88
N GLN A 873 13.32 14.62 54.05
CA GLN A 873 13.44 13.17 54.23
C GLN A 873 12.39 12.39 53.43
N THR A 874 11.14 12.85 53.38
CA THR A 874 10.08 12.23 52.58
C THR A 874 10.42 12.29 51.08
N GLN A 875 10.75 13.47 50.57
CA GLN A 875 11.18 13.65 49.17
C GLN A 875 12.41 12.80 48.81
N LYS A 876 13.35 12.61 49.74
CA LYS A 876 14.50 11.72 49.55
C LYS A 876 14.11 10.24 49.48
N ARG A 877 13.07 9.81 50.21
CA ARG A 877 12.54 8.44 50.12
C ARG A 877 11.80 8.22 48.79
N GLU A 878 10.99 9.19 48.36
CA GLU A 878 10.29 9.18 47.07
C GLU A 878 11.26 9.14 45.89
N LEU A 879 12.31 9.97 45.92
CA LEU A 879 13.37 9.97 44.90
C LEU A 879 14.12 8.63 44.86
N ASN A 880 14.45 8.05 46.02
CA ASN A 880 15.10 6.73 46.08
C ASN A 880 14.21 5.61 45.51
N SER A 881 12.91 5.61 45.87
CA SER A 881 11.92 4.66 45.33
C SER A 881 11.76 4.80 43.82
N THR A 882 11.71 6.04 43.32
CA THR A 882 11.64 6.35 41.89
C THR A 882 12.89 5.86 41.16
N SER A 883 14.08 6.07 41.74
CA SER A 883 15.36 5.59 41.19
C SER A 883 15.40 4.06 41.09
N GLN A 884 14.94 3.35 42.13
CA GLN A 884 14.83 1.88 42.12
C GLN A 884 13.83 1.38 41.06
N HIS A 885 12.70 2.07 40.88
CA HIS A 885 11.74 1.72 39.83
C HIS A 885 12.32 1.93 38.42
N LEU A 886 13.07 3.02 38.20
CA LEU A 886 13.75 3.28 36.93
C LEU A 886 14.83 2.22 36.64
N GLN A 887 15.62 1.79 37.64
CA GLN A 887 16.58 0.69 37.48
C GLN A 887 15.90 -0.65 37.14
N SER A 888 14.73 -0.94 37.73
CA SER A 888 13.94 -2.12 37.35
C SER A 888 13.47 -2.05 35.89
N LYS A 889 13.06 -0.85 35.42
CA LYS A 889 12.63 -0.64 34.03
C LYS A 889 13.78 -0.64 33.02
N GLU A 890 14.96 -0.21 33.43
CA GLU A 890 16.20 -0.35 32.64
C GLU A 890 16.55 -1.83 32.44
N GLN A 891 16.45 -2.66 33.49
CA GLN A 891 16.68 -4.12 33.39
C GLN A 891 15.62 -4.83 32.52
N GLU A 892 14.34 -4.48 32.65
CA GLU A 892 13.28 -4.97 31.74
C GLU A 892 13.57 -4.61 30.28
N LEU A 893 14.06 -3.39 30.01
CA LEU A 893 14.38 -2.93 28.66
C LEU A 893 15.59 -3.66 28.06
N VAL A 894 16.63 -3.94 28.85
CA VAL A 894 17.80 -4.73 28.39
C VAL A 894 17.37 -6.15 27.99
N LEU A 895 16.59 -6.83 28.82
CA LEU A 895 16.07 -8.17 28.50
C LEU A 895 15.15 -8.17 27.27
N ALA A 896 14.37 -7.11 27.07
CA ALA A 896 13.56 -6.92 25.86
C ALA A 896 14.42 -6.71 24.60
N LEU A 897 15.55 -6.01 24.70
CA LEU A 897 16.50 -5.81 23.60
C LEU A 897 17.20 -7.13 23.23
N GLU A 898 17.73 -7.87 24.19
CA GLU A 898 18.32 -9.20 23.97
C GLU A 898 17.30 -10.16 23.30
N THR A 899 16.03 -10.11 23.73
CA THR A 899 14.94 -10.88 23.11
C THR A 899 14.65 -10.46 21.66
N LEU A 900 14.85 -9.19 21.31
CA LEU A 900 14.67 -8.67 19.95
C LEU A 900 15.86 -9.01 19.05
N GLU A 901 17.10 -8.94 19.55
CA GLU A 901 18.29 -9.32 18.79
C GLU A 901 18.28 -10.81 18.42
N ASN A 902 17.90 -11.68 19.36
CA ASN A 902 17.72 -13.11 19.10
C ASN A 902 16.65 -13.36 18.01
N LYS A 903 15.49 -12.69 18.09
CA LYS A 903 14.45 -12.78 17.05
C LYS A 903 14.87 -12.21 15.71
N GLU A 904 15.73 -11.18 15.67
CA GLU A 904 16.30 -10.72 14.41
C GLU A 904 17.25 -11.76 13.81
N MET A 905 18.00 -12.49 14.63
CA MET A 905 18.85 -13.60 14.18
C MET A 905 18.03 -14.76 13.60
N GLU A 906 16.97 -15.19 14.29
CA GLU A 906 15.99 -16.17 13.79
C GLU A 906 15.39 -15.76 12.44
N LEU A 907 14.93 -14.51 12.32
CA LEU A 907 14.35 -13.98 11.08
C LEU A 907 15.38 -13.88 9.94
N ARG A 908 16.64 -13.54 10.24
CA ARG A 908 17.73 -13.54 9.26
C ARG A 908 18.04 -14.96 8.76
N GLN A 909 18.01 -15.97 9.64
CA GLN A 909 18.20 -17.37 9.25
C GLN A 909 17.02 -17.88 8.40
N ALA A 910 15.78 -17.75 8.87
CA ALA A 910 14.59 -18.19 8.14
C ALA A 910 14.47 -17.50 6.77
N LYS A 911 14.91 -16.24 6.66
CA LYS A 911 15.03 -15.54 5.38
C LYS A 911 16.08 -16.20 4.47
N ALA A 912 17.27 -16.52 4.96
CA ALA A 912 18.33 -17.16 4.17
C ALA A 912 17.92 -18.56 3.67
N GLU A 913 17.20 -19.33 4.49
CA GLU A 913 16.63 -20.62 4.11
C GLU A 913 15.56 -20.48 3.02
N SER A 914 14.67 -19.47 3.13
CA SER A 914 13.68 -19.14 2.11
C SER A 914 14.32 -18.65 0.80
N GLU A 915 15.36 -17.80 0.86
CA GLU A 915 16.11 -17.36 -0.32
C GLU A 915 16.83 -18.53 -1.01
N ALA A 916 17.36 -19.49 -0.25
CA ALA A 916 17.95 -20.71 -0.80
C ALA A 916 16.90 -21.61 -1.49
N GLU A 917 15.70 -21.74 -0.92
CA GLU A 917 14.60 -22.49 -1.56
C GLU A 917 14.10 -21.82 -2.83
N VAL A 918 13.99 -20.48 -2.84
CA VAL A 918 13.67 -19.72 -4.06
C VAL A 918 14.72 -19.96 -5.15
N GLN A 919 16.02 -20.07 -4.82
CA GLN A 919 17.04 -20.42 -5.82
C GLN A 919 16.88 -21.87 -6.33
N ARG A 920 16.51 -22.84 -5.49
CA ARG A 920 16.22 -24.22 -5.92
C ARG A 920 15.03 -24.27 -6.88
N LEU A 921 13.94 -23.59 -6.53
CA LEU A 921 12.73 -23.50 -7.36
C LEU A 921 13.00 -22.77 -8.69
N LEU A 922 13.81 -21.72 -8.70
CA LEU A 922 14.20 -21.02 -9.94
C LEU A 922 15.05 -21.88 -10.87
N SER A 923 15.93 -22.74 -10.34
CA SER A 923 16.65 -23.73 -11.16
C SER A 923 15.67 -24.69 -11.83
N LEU A 924 14.77 -25.30 -11.03
CA LEU A 924 13.79 -26.26 -11.51
C LEU A 924 12.85 -25.67 -12.59
N VAL A 925 12.48 -24.39 -12.47
CA VAL A 925 11.69 -23.68 -13.48
C VAL A 925 12.45 -23.49 -14.80
N GLU A 926 13.75 -23.23 -14.77
CA GLU A 926 14.55 -23.13 -16.01
C GLU A 926 14.88 -24.50 -16.60
N ASP A 927 15.07 -25.54 -15.79
CA ASP A 927 15.19 -26.93 -16.25
C ASP A 927 13.89 -27.36 -16.97
N LEU A 928 12.73 -27.15 -16.35
CA LEU A 928 11.41 -27.39 -16.96
C LEU A 928 11.15 -26.52 -18.19
N ARG A 929 11.69 -25.29 -18.26
CA ARG A 929 11.64 -24.45 -19.47
C ARG A 929 12.43 -25.10 -20.61
N GLY A 930 13.61 -25.65 -20.30
CA GLY A 930 14.44 -26.40 -21.25
C GLY A 930 13.72 -27.64 -21.80
N GLU A 931 13.10 -28.44 -20.92
CA GLU A 931 12.30 -29.60 -21.33
C GLU A 931 11.11 -29.20 -22.22
N ASN A 932 10.37 -28.14 -21.86
CA ASN A 932 9.26 -27.65 -22.69
C ASN A 932 9.74 -27.15 -24.06
N GLN A 933 10.88 -26.43 -24.13
CA GLN A 933 11.46 -26.01 -25.41
C GLN A 933 11.81 -27.21 -26.29
N GLN A 934 12.43 -28.25 -25.72
CA GLN A 934 12.75 -29.48 -26.45
C GLN A 934 11.49 -30.24 -26.91
N LEU A 935 10.41 -30.21 -26.13
CA LEU A 935 9.11 -30.77 -26.54
C LEU A 935 8.51 -30.02 -27.73
N TYR A 936 8.58 -28.68 -27.78
CA TYR A 936 8.13 -27.90 -28.95
C TYR A 936 8.98 -28.14 -30.20
N GLU A 937 10.30 -28.34 -30.04
CA GLU A 937 11.19 -28.69 -31.15
C GLU A 937 10.85 -30.09 -31.71
N ASN A 938 10.66 -31.10 -30.85
CA ASN A 938 10.19 -32.42 -31.25
C ASN A 938 8.79 -32.39 -31.91
N GLU A 939 7.88 -31.52 -31.44
CA GLU A 939 6.54 -31.35 -32.04
C GLU A 939 6.62 -30.68 -33.43
N ALA A 940 7.56 -29.76 -33.63
CA ALA A 940 7.81 -29.13 -34.93
C ALA A 940 8.39 -30.13 -35.95
N ASP A 941 9.38 -30.94 -35.55
CA ASP A 941 9.95 -31.99 -36.39
C ASP A 941 8.89 -33.05 -36.75
N SER A 942 8.05 -33.48 -35.80
CA SER A 942 6.95 -34.41 -36.08
C SER A 942 5.90 -33.81 -37.02
N LYS A 943 5.66 -32.49 -36.97
CA LYS A 943 4.79 -31.78 -37.93
C LYS A 943 5.39 -31.70 -39.34
N THR A 944 6.71 -31.60 -39.50
CA THR A 944 7.33 -31.66 -40.83
C THR A 944 7.30 -33.08 -41.40
N GLU A 945 7.61 -34.10 -40.59
CA GLU A 945 7.55 -35.50 -41.01
C GLU A 945 6.12 -35.93 -41.41
N THR A 946 5.09 -35.52 -40.65
CA THR A 946 3.69 -35.79 -41.01
C THR A 946 3.22 -34.99 -42.24
N ALA A 947 3.74 -33.80 -42.50
CA ALA A 947 3.48 -33.06 -43.74
C ALA A 947 4.14 -33.74 -44.96
N GLU A 948 5.37 -34.24 -44.83
CA GLU A 948 6.01 -35.06 -45.87
C GLU A 948 5.24 -36.34 -46.15
N LEU A 949 4.81 -37.06 -45.11
CA LEU A 949 4.01 -38.28 -45.25
C LEU A 949 2.65 -37.99 -45.89
N THR A 950 1.99 -36.89 -45.53
CA THR A 950 0.76 -36.42 -46.19
C THR A 950 0.98 -36.15 -47.68
N THR A 951 2.12 -35.52 -48.03
CA THR A 951 2.49 -35.24 -49.42
C THR A 951 2.76 -36.53 -50.20
N LYS A 952 3.48 -37.49 -49.60
CA LYS A 952 3.70 -38.84 -50.18
C LYS A 952 2.38 -39.58 -50.39
N ILE A 953 1.45 -39.51 -49.44
CA ILE A 953 0.11 -40.09 -49.54
C ILE A 953 -0.72 -39.42 -50.66
N GLN A 954 -0.61 -38.10 -50.85
CA GLN A 954 -1.29 -37.40 -51.96
C GLN A 954 -0.72 -37.82 -53.33
N ASN A 955 0.60 -37.93 -53.46
CA ASN A 955 1.24 -38.42 -54.68
C ASN A 955 0.82 -39.86 -55.01
N LEU A 956 0.82 -40.76 -54.02
CA LEU A 956 0.37 -42.15 -54.19
C LEU A 956 -1.11 -42.24 -54.56
N HIS A 957 -1.98 -41.36 -54.05
CA HIS A 957 -3.38 -41.32 -54.50
C HIS A 957 -3.50 -40.85 -55.95
N ALA A 958 -2.71 -39.85 -56.38
CA ALA A 958 -2.71 -39.41 -57.78
C ALA A 958 -2.20 -40.53 -58.73
N GLU A 959 -1.17 -41.27 -58.30
CA GLU A 959 -0.64 -42.43 -59.02
C GLU A 959 -1.65 -43.59 -59.09
N ILE A 960 -2.39 -43.87 -58.00
CA ILE A 960 -3.48 -44.85 -57.98
C ILE A 960 -4.64 -44.43 -58.89
N GLU A 961 -5.00 -43.15 -58.97
CA GLU A 961 -6.06 -42.68 -59.88
C GLU A 961 -5.62 -42.71 -61.35
N LEU A 962 -4.34 -42.45 -61.67
CA LEU A 962 -3.78 -42.69 -63.00
C LEU A 962 -3.85 -44.18 -63.36
N LEU A 963 -3.39 -45.06 -62.47
CA LEU A 963 -3.46 -46.53 -62.65
C LEU A 963 -4.88 -47.10 -62.68
N ARG A 964 -5.89 -46.35 -62.25
CA ARG A 964 -7.32 -46.65 -62.44
C ARG A 964 -7.83 -46.16 -63.79
N GLY A 965 -7.40 -44.98 -64.24
CA GLY A 965 -7.67 -44.49 -65.60
C GLY A 965 -7.19 -45.45 -66.68
N ASP A 966 -5.97 -45.99 -66.52
CA ASP A 966 -5.37 -46.96 -67.45
C ASP A 966 -5.98 -48.38 -67.39
N LYS A 967 -7.00 -48.63 -66.54
CA LYS A 967 -7.58 -49.98 -66.30
C LYS A 967 -9.08 -50.11 -66.57
N LEU A 968 -9.67 -49.24 -67.40
CA LEU A 968 -11.09 -49.34 -67.78
C LEU A 968 -11.35 -49.15 -69.29
N PRO A 969 -11.20 -50.23 -70.10
CA PRO A 969 -11.95 -50.41 -71.34
C PRO A 969 -13.47 -50.55 -71.05
N THR A 970 -14.32 -50.21 -72.02
CA THR A 970 -15.76 -49.99 -71.81
C THR A 970 -16.62 -51.25 -71.82
N GLU A 971 -17.47 -51.43 -70.79
CA GLU A 971 -18.76 -52.13 -70.83
C GLU A 971 -19.83 -51.11 -70.38
N VAL A 972 -20.86 -50.67 -71.14
CA VAL A 972 -21.84 -51.34 -72.02
C VAL A 972 -22.84 -52.17 -71.20
N GLN A 973 -23.91 -51.57 -70.67
CA GLN A 973 -25.24 -51.39 -71.31
C GLN A 973 -25.94 -52.72 -71.65
N ASN A 974 -26.98 -53.13 -70.91
CA ASN A 974 -28.39 -52.65 -70.90
C ASN A 974 -29.32 -53.37 -71.90
N SER A 975 -30.21 -54.20 -71.34
CA SER A 975 -31.51 -54.64 -71.89
C SER A 975 -32.35 -55.05 -70.67
N GLU A 976 -33.56 -54.57 -70.45
CA GLU A 976 -34.75 -54.72 -71.32
C GLU A 976 -35.48 -53.36 -71.57
N PRO A 977 -36.58 -53.28 -72.35
CA PRO A 977 -36.55 -52.74 -73.73
C PRO A 977 -37.29 -51.38 -73.86
N GLU A 978 -37.43 -50.70 -75.01
CA GLU A 978 -37.40 -51.14 -76.43
C GLU A 978 -36.72 -50.11 -77.36
N SER A 979 -35.96 -50.56 -78.37
CA SER A 979 -36.50 -50.72 -79.75
C SER A 979 -35.44 -50.99 -80.85
N GLN A 980 -35.64 -52.11 -81.56
CA GLN A 980 -35.35 -52.36 -83.00
C GLN A 980 -33.92 -52.47 -83.60
N GLN A 981 -33.79 -53.54 -84.42
CA GLN A 981 -33.03 -53.64 -85.70
C GLN A 981 -31.50 -53.97 -85.75
N SER A 982 -31.23 -55.27 -85.73
CA SER A 982 -30.65 -56.05 -86.85
C SER A 982 -29.12 -56.09 -87.18
N ARG A 983 -28.59 -57.33 -87.05
CA ARG A 983 -27.94 -58.14 -88.14
C ARG A 983 -26.43 -58.01 -88.45
N ALA A 984 -25.73 -59.07 -88.04
CA ALA A 984 -24.59 -59.76 -88.70
C ALA A 984 -23.13 -59.27 -88.51
N GLN A 985 -22.25 -60.28 -88.47
CA GLN A 985 -20.77 -60.24 -88.61
C GLN A 985 -20.41 -60.51 -90.12
N PRO A 986 -19.15 -60.83 -90.53
CA PRO A 986 -17.83 -60.71 -89.87
C PRO A 986 -16.74 -60.06 -90.79
N GLU A 987 -15.47 -60.14 -90.34
CA GLU A 987 -14.19 -60.33 -91.08
C GLU A 987 -13.08 -59.48 -90.41
N ALA A 988 -11.97 -60.00 -89.86
CA ALA A 988 -11.00 -61.05 -90.23
C ALA A 988 -9.80 -60.53 -91.05
N HIS A 989 -8.61 -60.47 -90.43
CA HIS A 989 -7.34 -61.10 -90.87
C HIS A 989 -6.18 -60.76 -89.88
N PRO A 990 -5.03 -61.50 -89.88
CA PRO A 990 -4.20 -61.69 -88.67
C PRO A 990 -2.67 -61.48 -88.88
N VAL A 991 -1.86 -62.01 -87.94
CA VAL A 991 -0.45 -62.52 -88.04
C VAL A 991 0.61 -61.80 -87.16
N ASP A 992 1.32 -62.63 -86.38
CA ASP A 992 2.62 -62.54 -85.67
C ASP A 992 2.97 -61.42 -84.65
N GLY A 993 3.55 -61.87 -83.52
CA GLY A 993 4.03 -61.01 -82.42
C GLY A 993 4.64 -61.75 -81.21
N ASN A 994 5.83 -62.32 -81.39
CA ASN A 994 6.86 -62.73 -80.40
C ASN A 994 6.49 -63.36 -79.01
N PRO A 995 7.00 -64.56 -78.65
CA PRO A 995 6.68 -65.25 -77.38
C PRO A 995 7.60 -64.86 -76.19
N THR A 996 8.05 -63.59 -76.08
CA THR A 996 8.97 -63.15 -75.01
C THR A 996 8.29 -62.40 -73.85
N ASP A 997 7.25 -61.61 -74.10
CA ASP A 997 6.75 -60.66 -73.09
C ASP A 997 5.85 -61.31 -72.03
N LEU A 998 5.19 -62.43 -72.38
CA LEU A 998 4.41 -63.25 -71.45
C LEU A 998 5.26 -63.90 -70.34
N GLN A 999 6.58 -63.97 -70.49
CA GLN A 999 7.47 -64.47 -69.44
C GLN A 999 7.96 -63.36 -68.49
N ASN A 1000 8.10 -62.12 -68.99
CA ASN A 1000 8.48 -60.96 -68.17
C ASN A 1000 7.31 -60.48 -67.29
N GLN A 1001 6.10 -60.35 -67.85
CA GLN A 1001 4.91 -59.93 -67.10
C GLN A 1001 4.53 -60.91 -65.98
N ALA A 1002 4.82 -62.21 -66.15
CA ALA A 1002 4.62 -63.23 -65.12
C ALA A 1002 5.64 -63.17 -63.95
N GLN A 1003 6.65 -62.30 -64.07
CA GLN A 1003 7.76 -62.19 -63.11
C GLN A 1003 7.70 -60.88 -62.30
N GLU A 1004 7.28 -59.76 -62.90
CA GLU A 1004 6.99 -58.51 -62.17
C GLU A 1004 5.84 -58.68 -61.16
N VAL A 1005 4.72 -59.29 -61.60
CA VAL A 1005 3.51 -59.52 -60.77
C VAL A 1005 3.79 -60.34 -59.51
N LYS A 1006 4.91 -61.06 -59.42
CA LYS A 1006 5.31 -61.80 -58.21
C LYS A 1006 6.03 -60.97 -57.16
N GLN A 1007 6.67 -59.85 -57.52
CA GLN A 1007 7.36 -59.01 -56.52
C GLN A 1007 6.36 -58.13 -55.75
N ASP A 1008 5.32 -57.62 -56.41
CA ASP A 1008 4.28 -56.81 -55.75
C ASP A 1008 3.43 -57.59 -54.75
N THR A 1009 3.30 -58.91 -54.93
CA THR A 1009 2.49 -59.78 -54.03
C THR A 1009 3.11 -60.03 -52.65
N GLU A 1010 4.39 -59.75 -52.42
CA GLU A 1010 5.04 -59.98 -51.11
C GLU A 1010 5.12 -58.71 -50.23
N ILE A 1011 5.00 -57.51 -50.80
CA ILE A 1011 5.14 -56.24 -50.06
C ILE A 1011 3.82 -55.86 -49.35
N THR A 1012 2.67 -56.17 -49.95
CA THR A 1012 1.35 -55.76 -49.46
C THR A 1012 1.01 -56.26 -48.03
N PRO A 1013 1.28 -57.52 -47.65
CA PRO A 1013 0.97 -58.02 -46.31
C PRO A 1013 1.77 -57.35 -45.19
N ALA A 1014 3.05 -57.06 -45.44
CA ALA A 1014 3.92 -56.38 -44.47
C ALA A 1014 3.42 -54.97 -44.17
N LEU A 1015 3.17 -54.17 -45.22
CA LEU A 1015 2.65 -52.81 -45.09
C LEU A 1015 1.28 -52.77 -44.40
N HIS A 1016 0.40 -53.74 -44.68
CA HIS A 1016 -0.91 -53.83 -44.02
C HIS A 1016 -0.80 -54.18 -42.52
N THR A 1017 0.19 -54.99 -42.15
CA THR A 1017 0.49 -55.34 -40.76
C THR A 1017 1.07 -54.14 -40.00
N GLU A 1018 1.98 -53.39 -40.61
CA GLU A 1018 2.53 -52.16 -40.05
C GLU A 1018 1.44 -51.08 -39.87
N ILE A 1019 0.56 -50.89 -40.85
CA ILE A 1019 -0.60 -49.99 -40.76
C ILE A 1019 -1.58 -50.43 -39.66
N GLN A 1020 -1.75 -51.73 -39.38
CA GLN A 1020 -2.48 -52.19 -38.21
C GLN A 1020 -1.76 -51.87 -36.89
N GLY A 1021 -0.43 -52.07 -36.82
CA GLY A 1021 0.38 -51.72 -35.64
C GLY A 1021 0.36 -50.22 -35.32
N LEU A 1022 0.43 -49.37 -36.34
CA LEU A 1022 0.30 -47.92 -36.18
C LEU A 1022 -1.11 -47.52 -35.74
N LYS A 1023 -2.17 -48.18 -36.23
CA LYS A 1023 -3.55 -47.95 -35.79
C LYS A 1023 -3.78 -48.37 -34.32
N THR A 1024 -3.26 -49.52 -33.89
CA THR A 1024 -3.38 -49.94 -32.48
C THR A 1024 -2.57 -49.03 -31.54
N SER A 1025 -1.38 -48.61 -31.95
CA SER A 1025 -0.56 -47.62 -31.23
C SER A 1025 -1.28 -46.26 -31.12
N HIS A 1026 -1.85 -45.74 -32.22
CA HIS A 1026 -2.63 -44.51 -32.23
C HIS A 1026 -3.85 -44.57 -31.29
N ASN A 1027 -4.60 -45.68 -31.33
CA ASN A 1027 -5.74 -45.88 -30.44
C ASN A 1027 -5.32 -45.96 -28.95
N SER A 1028 -4.16 -46.56 -28.66
CA SER A 1028 -3.58 -46.60 -27.31
C SER A 1028 -3.22 -45.19 -26.81
N LEU A 1029 -2.52 -44.40 -27.62
CA LEU A 1029 -2.19 -43.00 -27.30
C LEU A 1029 -3.45 -42.13 -27.16
N GLN A 1030 -4.49 -42.38 -27.96
CA GLN A 1030 -5.76 -41.67 -27.86
C GLN A 1030 -6.50 -41.99 -26.55
N ALA A 1031 -6.43 -43.24 -26.06
CA ALA A 1031 -6.95 -43.64 -24.76
C ALA A 1031 -6.14 -43.02 -23.60
N GLU A 1032 -4.81 -43.01 -23.70
CA GLU A 1032 -3.91 -42.41 -22.70
C GLU A 1032 -4.14 -40.88 -22.59
N LEU A 1033 -4.32 -40.19 -23.72
CA LEU A 1033 -4.72 -38.78 -23.76
C LEU A 1033 -6.14 -38.55 -23.20
N ALA A 1034 -7.06 -39.50 -23.33
CA ALA A 1034 -8.38 -39.40 -22.72
C ALA A 1034 -8.31 -39.58 -21.19
N GLN A 1035 -7.46 -40.49 -20.69
CA GLN A 1035 -7.18 -40.66 -19.27
C GLN A 1035 -6.57 -39.39 -18.67
N ILE A 1036 -5.49 -38.85 -19.26
CA ILE A 1036 -4.82 -37.62 -18.78
C ILE A 1036 -5.80 -36.43 -18.76
N ARG A 1037 -6.73 -36.34 -19.73
CA ARG A 1037 -7.79 -35.31 -19.73
C ARG A 1037 -8.79 -35.48 -18.59
N ASN A 1038 -9.16 -36.71 -18.23
CA ASN A 1038 -10.02 -36.98 -17.08
C ASN A 1038 -9.31 -36.72 -15.74
N GLU A 1039 -8.05 -37.12 -15.60
CA GLU A 1039 -7.21 -36.85 -14.43
C GLU A 1039 -7.05 -35.33 -14.21
N ARG A 1040 -6.76 -34.57 -15.28
CA ARG A 1040 -6.72 -33.10 -15.25
C ARG A 1040 -8.07 -32.50 -14.84
N LYS A 1041 -9.20 -33.04 -15.33
CA LYS A 1041 -10.54 -32.57 -14.96
C LYS A 1041 -10.85 -32.83 -13.49
N LEU A 1042 -10.46 -33.98 -12.95
CA LEU A 1042 -10.59 -34.31 -11.53
C LEU A 1042 -9.74 -33.36 -10.67
N MET A 1043 -8.48 -33.13 -11.06
CA MET A 1043 -7.56 -32.22 -10.36
C MET A 1043 -8.09 -30.78 -10.29
N ILE A 1044 -8.72 -30.27 -11.34
CA ILE A 1044 -9.36 -28.94 -11.35
C ILE A 1044 -10.49 -28.88 -10.31
N GLY A 1045 -11.38 -29.88 -10.27
CA GLY A 1045 -12.47 -29.92 -9.28
C GLY A 1045 -11.98 -30.00 -7.84
N THR A 1046 -10.87 -30.69 -7.58
CA THR A 1046 -10.22 -30.71 -6.25
C THR A 1046 -9.66 -29.33 -5.89
N LEU A 1047 -9.02 -28.62 -6.82
CA LEU A 1047 -8.49 -27.27 -6.60
C LEU A 1047 -9.61 -26.24 -6.36
N GLU A 1048 -10.72 -26.32 -7.08
CA GLU A 1048 -11.92 -25.50 -6.84
C GLU A 1048 -12.50 -25.78 -5.44
N THR A 1049 -12.55 -27.05 -5.02
CA THR A 1049 -13.02 -27.46 -3.69
C THR A 1049 -12.12 -26.89 -2.58
N LEU A 1050 -10.78 -26.99 -2.73
CA LEU A 1050 -9.83 -26.42 -1.78
C LEU A 1050 -9.90 -24.87 -1.73
N SER A 1051 -10.10 -24.20 -2.87
CA SER A 1051 -10.31 -22.74 -2.91
C SER A 1051 -11.55 -22.33 -2.10
N ASN A 1052 -12.65 -23.07 -2.22
CA ASN A 1052 -13.86 -22.82 -1.43
C ASN A 1052 -13.64 -23.06 0.07
N ILE A 1053 -12.86 -24.09 0.46
CA ILE A 1053 -12.50 -24.35 1.86
C ILE A 1053 -11.63 -23.21 2.42
N MET A 1054 -10.63 -22.73 1.67
CA MET A 1054 -9.81 -21.58 2.07
C MET A 1054 -10.64 -20.30 2.23
N GLN A 1055 -11.56 -20.02 1.31
CA GLN A 1055 -12.49 -18.89 1.41
C GLN A 1055 -13.47 -19.01 2.58
N GLY A 1056 -13.82 -20.23 2.99
CA GLY A 1056 -14.58 -20.49 4.22
C GLY A 1056 -13.76 -20.22 5.48
N ALA A 1057 -12.53 -20.74 5.54
CA ALA A 1057 -11.62 -20.53 6.67
C ALA A 1057 -11.33 -19.03 6.90
N LEU A 1058 -11.07 -18.26 5.84
CA LEU A 1058 -10.82 -16.81 5.90
C LEU A 1058 -12.03 -15.96 6.37
N ARG A 1059 -13.20 -16.56 6.63
CA ARG A 1059 -14.38 -15.90 7.20
C ARG A 1059 -14.61 -16.23 8.69
N LEU A 1060 -13.74 -17.04 9.30
CA LEU A 1060 -13.84 -17.40 10.72
C LEU A 1060 -13.23 -16.31 11.61
N PRO A 1061 -13.85 -15.98 12.76
CA PRO A 1061 -13.50 -14.77 13.53
C PRO A 1061 -12.23 -14.90 14.39
N THR A 1062 -11.67 -16.10 14.56
CA THR A 1062 -10.53 -16.34 15.47
C THR A 1062 -9.47 -17.26 14.84
N ARG A 1063 -8.20 -17.00 15.17
CA ARG A 1063 -7.04 -17.74 14.63
C ARG A 1063 -7.10 -19.24 14.92
N GLU A 1064 -7.54 -19.61 16.12
CA GLU A 1064 -7.66 -20.99 16.59
C GLU A 1064 -8.62 -21.82 15.73
N ASN A 1065 -9.68 -21.21 15.20
CA ASN A 1065 -10.63 -21.86 14.30
C ASN A 1065 -10.12 -21.91 12.84
N MET A 1066 -9.22 -21.02 12.43
CA MET A 1066 -8.65 -20.99 11.08
C MET A 1066 -7.53 -22.02 10.86
N VAL A 1067 -6.64 -22.19 11.85
CA VAL A 1067 -5.43 -23.02 11.69
C VAL A 1067 -5.72 -24.48 11.32
N PRO A 1068 -6.66 -25.22 11.95
CA PRO A 1068 -6.92 -26.62 11.60
C PRO A 1068 -7.45 -26.80 10.18
N LEU A 1069 -8.29 -25.88 9.70
CA LEU A 1069 -8.84 -25.89 8.34
C LEU A 1069 -7.76 -25.62 7.29
N LEU A 1070 -6.84 -24.68 7.56
CA LEU A 1070 -5.73 -24.38 6.66
C LEU A 1070 -4.66 -25.48 6.66
N GLN A 1071 -4.42 -26.15 7.80
CA GLN A 1071 -3.53 -27.30 7.86
C GLN A 1071 -4.08 -28.47 7.03
N ASN A 1072 -5.36 -28.81 7.16
CA ASN A 1072 -6.00 -29.84 6.32
C ASN A 1072 -5.88 -29.54 4.82
N VAL A 1073 -5.97 -28.27 4.40
CA VAL A 1073 -5.74 -27.87 3.00
C VAL A 1073 -4.28 -28.12 2.58
N LEU A 1074 -3.32 -27.75 3.43
CA LEU A 1074 -1.88 -28.01 3.22
C LEU A 1074 -1.59 -29.52 3.08
N ASP A 1075 -2.13 -30.35 3.97
CA ASP A 1075 -1.91 -31.79 3.99
C ASP A 1075 -2.50 -32.47 2.74
N ILE A 1076 -3.67 -32.03 2.27
CA ILE A 1076 -4.28 -32.50 1.01
C ILE A 1076 -3.43 -32.05 -0.20
N MET A 1077 -2.94 -30.80 -0.23
CA MET A 1077 -2.06 -30.33 -1.30
C MET A 1077 -0.73 -31.10 -1.34
N GLN A 1078 -0.11 -31.34 -0.17
CA GLN A 1078 1.13 -32.13 -0.07
C GLN A 1078 0.90 -33.59 -0.50
N THR A 1079 -0.26 -34.16 -0.15
CA THR A 1079 -0.65 -35.50 -0.61
C THR A 1079 -0.83 -35.56 -2.13
N MET A 1080 -1.43 -34.55 -2.76
CA MET A 1080 -1.53 -34.47 -4.23
C MET A 1080 -0.15 -34.34 -4.91
N ILE A 1081 0.74 -33.51 -4.36
CA ILE A 1081 2.13 -33.36 -4.87
C ILE A 1081 2.87 -34.71 -4.78
N ASN A 1082 2.71 -35.42 -3.67
CA ASN A 1082 3.36 -36.72 -3.43
C ASN A 1082 2.74 -37.89 -4.22
N SER A 1083 1.54 -37.74 -4.79
CA SER A 1083 0.80 -38.79 -5.51
C SER A 1083 0.67 -38.56 -7.02
N GLY A 1084 1.31 -37.53 -7.57
CA GLY A 1084 1.41 -37.32 -9.02
C GLY A 1084 1.99 -38.55 -9.75
N PRO A 1085 1.50 -38.87 -10.96
CA PRO A 1085 1.83 -40.13 -11.62
C PRO A 1085 3.31 -40.22 -12.00
N ARG A 1086 4.01 -41.20 -11.41
CA ARG A 1086 5.36 -41.61 -11.86
C ARG A 1086 5.26 -42.22 -13.26
N VAL A 1087 5.56 -41.43 -14.29
CA VAL A 1087 5.69 -41.92 -15.66
C VAL A 1087 6.75 -43.02 -15.70
N ALA A 1088 6.33 -44.26 -15.96
CA ALA A 1088 7.23 -45.40 -16.04
C ALA A 1088 8.15 -45.28 -17.28
N PRO A 1089 9.43 -45.71 -17.21
CA PRO A 1089 10.43 -45.45 -18.26
C PRO A 1089 10.30 -46.36 -19.51
N ALA A 1090 9.08 -46.57 -20.01
CA ALA A 1090 8.81 -47.37 -21.21
C ALA A 1090 9.43 -46.77 -22.48
N SER A 1091 9.52 -45.44 -22.57
CA SER A 1091 10.11 -44.71 -23.70
C SER A 1091 11.55 -45.14 -24.03
N LYS A 1092 12.34 -45.54 -23.02
CA LYS A 1092 13.70 -46.05 -23.22
C LYS A 1092 13.76 -47.44 -23.86
N GLN A 1093 12.70 -48.23 -23.82
CA GLN A 1093 12.64 -49.51 -24.55
C GLN A 1093 12.26 -49.32 -26.02
N VAL A 1094 11.28 -48.47 -26.33
CA VAL A 1094 10.86 -48.19 -27.71
C VAL A 1094 11.99 -47.52 -28.50
N VAL A 1095 12.66 -46.50 -27.94
CA VAL A 1095 13.82 -45.86 -28.59
C VAL A 1095 15.02 -46.81 -28.71
N ALA A 1096 15.14 -47.82 -27.83
CA ALA A 1096 16.16 -48.86 -27.94
C ALA A 1096 15.81 -49.96 -28.96
N ALA A 1097 14.54 -50.20 -29.26
CA ALA A 1097 14.11 -51.09 -30.36
C ALA A 1097 14.41 -50.43 -31.72
N ILE A 1098 13.96 -49.19 -31.92
CA ILE A 1098 14.19 -48.42 -33.16
C ILE A 1098 15.69 -48.21 -33.43
N LYS A 1099 16.52 -48.06 -32.38
CA LYS A 1099 17.99 -48.02 -32.52
C LYS A 1099 18.65 -49.38 -32.80
N ARG A 1100 17.97 -50.51 -32.61
CA ARG A 1100 18.48 -51.84 -32.97
C ARG A 1100 18.13 -52.21 -34.42
N GLU A 1101 16.92 -51.87 -34.88
CA GLU A 1101 16.50 -52.11 -36.27
C GLU A 1101 17.30 -51.23 -37.25
N ARG A 1102 17.59 -49.97 -36.89
CA ARG A 1102 18.56 -49.12 -37.63
C ARG A 1102 20.04 -49.54 -37.48
N GLN A 1103 20.32 -50.75 -36.96
CA GLN A 1103 21.66 -51.34 -36.90
C GLN A 1103 21.70 -52.80 -37.44
N SER A 1104 20.62 -53.33 -38.02
CA SER A 1104 20.57 -54.70 -38.55
C SER A 1104 20.70 -54.84 -40.08
N ASP A 1105 20.66 -53.73 -40.84
CA ASP A 1105 20.54 -53.76 -42.31
C ASP A 1105 21.75 -53.20 -43.11
N GLU A 1106 22.96 -53.28 -42.56
CA GLU A 1106 24.20 -53.22 -43.37
C GLU A 1106 25.09 -54.46 -43.16
N GLY A 1107 24.78 -55.49 -43.96
CA GLY A 1107 25.60 -56.68 -44.21
C GLY A 1107 24.91 -57.53 -45.28
N HIS A 1108 25.58 -58.07 -46.31
CA HIS A 1108 26.98 -58.47 -46.40
C HIS A 1108 27.41 -58.51 -47.89
N PRO A 1109 28.72 -58.70 -48.20
CA PRO A 1109 29.11 -60.07 -48.58
C PRO A 1109 30.52 -60.55 -48.14
N SER A 1110 30.53 -61.74 -47.53
CA SER A 1110 31.39 -62.89 -47.88
C SER A 1110 32.90 -62.96 -47.52
N ARG A 1111 33.16 -63.81 -46.51
CA ARG A 1111 34.19 -64.89 -46.46
C ARG A 1111 35.70 -64.56 -46.46
N SER A 1112 36.36 -64.83 -45.33
CA SER A 1112 37.52 -65.76 -45.29
C SER A 1112 37.77 -66.40 -43.90
N ASN A 1113 38.51 -67.50 -43.90
CA ASN A 1113 38.60 -68.58 -42.90
C ASN A 1113 39.56 -68.38 -41.68
N ARG A 1114 39.29 -69.15 -40.60
CA ARG A 1114 40.20 -69.71 -39.54
C ARG A 1114 40.77 -68.84 -38.38
N LEU A 1115 40.20 -69.06 -37.17
CA LEU A 1115 40.80 -69.52 -35.87
C LEU A 1115 42.10 -68.86 -35.27
N PRO A 1116 42.32 -68.88 -33.92
CA PRO A 1116 41.38 -68.96 -32.77
C PRO A 1116 41.73 -68.11 -31.50
N LYS A 1117 40.71 -67.88 -30.65
CA LYS A 1117 40.68 -67.69 -29.16
C LYS A 1117 41.98 -67.42 -28.34
N LYS A 1118 41.95 -66.41 -27.43
CA LYS A 1118 42.10 -66.57 -25.95
C LYS A 1118 42.04 -65.27 -25.09
N GLN A 1119 41.24 -65.29 -24.01
CA GLN A 1119 41.47 -64.69 -22.66
C GLN A 1119 41.70 -63.14 -22.57
N ARG A 1120 41.68 -62.42 -21.44
CA ARG A 1120 41.44 -62.59 -19.97
C ARG A 1120 41.02 -61.17 -19.43
N THR A 1121 40.40 -60.87 -18.27
CA THR A 1121 39.90 -61.56 -17.05
C THR A 1121 38.67 -60.78 -16.50
N ARG A 1122 38.37 -60.79 -15.19
CA ARG A 1122 37.37 -59.95 -14.46
C ARG A 1122 37.80 -59.83 -12.97
N THR A 1123 37.02 -59.14 -12.13
CA THR A 1123 37.02 -59.10 -10.63
C THR A 1123 37.87 -57.97 -9.98
N PRO A 1124 37.70 -57.61 -8.67
CA PRO A 1124 36.91 -56.40 -8.29
C PRO A 1124 37.49 -55.61 -7.08
N ILE A 1125 36.70 -54.72 -6.45
CA ILE A 1125 36.80 -54.35 -5.01
C ILE A 1125 35.47 -53.71 -4.50
N LYS A 1126 35.25 -53.70 -3.18
CA LYS A 1126 34.01 -53.32 -2.46
C LYS A 1126 33.93 -51.82 -2.10
N HIS A 1127 32.78 -51.37 -1.60
CA HIS A 1127 32.72 -50.84 -0.21
C HIS A 1127 31.33 -50.95 0.47
N GLU A 1128 31.35 -51.26 1.76
CA GLU A 1128 30.29 -51.06 2.78
C GLU A 1128 30.77 -49.90 3.70
N ALA A 1129 30.05 -49.30 4.67
CA ALA A 1129 28.80 -49.62 5.37
C ALA A 1129 28.11 -48.34 5.91
N SER A 1130 27.10 -48.48 6.79
CA SER A 1130 26.30 -47.42 7.44
C SER A 1130 26.91 -46.85 8.74
N ILE A 1131 26.52 -45.62 9.12
CA ILE A 1131 26.47 -45.13 10.51
C ILE A 1131 25.09 -44.45 10.74
N ASP A 1132 24.62 -44.52 11.98
CA ASP A 1132 23.31 -44.11 12.49
C ASP A 1132 23.45 -42.97 13.52
N LEU A 1133 22.44 -42.10 13.67
CA LEU A 1133 22.35 -41.09 14.73
C LEU A 1133 20.89 -40.70 15.00
N THR A 1134 20.44 -40.95 16.24
CA THR A 1134 19.18 -40.45 16.82
C THR A 1134 19.45 -39.45 17.97
N ASP A 1135 18.37 -38.81 18.40
CA ASP A 1135 18.12 -38.12 19.69
C ASP A 1135 18.59 -36.67 19.94
N SER A 1136 17.64 -35.95 20.56
CA SER A 1136 17.77 -34.81 21.48
C SER A 1136 18.26 -33.44 20.95
N SER A 1137 17.30 -32.59 20.56
CA SER A 1137 16.97 -31.33 21.26
C SER A 1137 15.54 -30.91 20.93
#